data_AF-A0A7C8IWW5-F1
#
_entry.id   AF-A0A7C8IWW5-F1
#
_cell.length_a   1.000
_cell.length_b   1.000
_cell.length_c   1.000
_cell.angle_alpha   90.00
_cell.angle_beta   90.00
_cell.angle_gamma   90.00
#
_symmetry.space_group_name_H-M   'P 1'
#
loop_
_entity.id
_entity.type
_entity.pdbx_description
1 polymer ?
#
loop_
_entity_poly.entity_id
_entity_poly.type
_entity_poly.pdbx_seq_one_letter_code
_entity_poly.pdbx_strand_id
1 'polypeptide(L)'
;MDSEDPQERPDGITNIINGLERYNPEAVGNLEDYVRHQCENRYTDSNANRTLLKLYQLNPDRVKDEVITNILVKALTCFPSPQFSLALHLIPPSVLAPANTRNEELPEAVGKLRLLNDQLQGSQYARFWATLDSDDLYADLTTDIEGFEELVRVRIATLVSHAYREIDLPILEQWLGMDGDAAKKFITETAGWAIEGSLVKIPKNPENEAKKSEVREDVNVDMFSRVIRRAWEETALQLQEFLGSQTPSYAILSHTWGDDEITFADFSRGAPAETEVVTNGWVKIMQTCKLAIAQGYEYVWIDTCCIDKSSSSELTEAINSMYSCRWFSRGWTLQELIAPKDLDFYDFSWTLYGSKASLYADIARVTGINENVLRTASRDLLAEIPVCQKMSWAAGRETRRPEDIAYSLLGIFGVHMPLIYGEGANAFLRLQKKIIKSTNDLTILAWKTPPKPVTDVWNYFDYYSVLAPSPEYFAESGDIVSTEDLIYNPDFSITNKGIQIMVALPAVYIPRVFLSLRCHYRSRPEEPLGIYLQFVGGNVYNRVLIDQISSEVERKKFPETSIFLGTQPLRPDSARNLTRSRGHDFCFEFSNDATMSELSINIVSTHPQKRWGANCVFYAYDALSFIGFQVYRTWGERGLFAGFVIACGFGPGCEPWICIEAEGSDLYDAAEGNDSARVEELSRKLSEDEVTLKNNAIIRVKLEPYDYNPRLIHVGVRALSVQTLPSV
;
A
#
# COMPACT_ATOMS: atom_id res chain seq x y z
N MET A 1 3.26 25.59 1.09
CA MET A 1 4.28 26.59 1.47
C MET A 1 3.64 27.93 1.17
N ASP A 2 3.77 28.91 2.07
CA ASP A 2 3.26 30.29 1.95
C ASP A 2 1.93 30.60 2.68
N SER A 3 1.75 30.12 3.91
CA SER A 3 0.72 30.67 4.82
C SER A 3 1.24 31.82 5.71
N GLU A 4 2.47 32.29 5.49
CA GLU A 4 3.13 33.29 6.36
C GLU A 4 3.14 34.71 5.77
N ASP A 5 3.02 34.84 4.45
CA ASP A 5 3.00 36.14 3.77
C ASP A 5 1.55 36.65 3.59
N PRO A 6 1.32 37.97 3.48
CA PRO A 6 -0.02 38.52 3.32
C PRO A 6 -0.69 38.02 2.03
N GLN A 7 -1.98 37.66 2.15
CA GLN A 7 -2.79 37.16 1.01
C GLN A 7 -3.04 38.25 -0.04
N GLU A 8 -3.11 39.51 0.38
CA GLU A 8 -3.28 40.67 -0.49
C GLU A 8 -2.05 41.58 -0.38
N ARG A 9 -1.51 41.99 -1.53
CA ARG A 9 -0.36 42.89 -1.64
C ARG A 9 -0.75 44.09 -2.52
N PRO A 10 -0.20 45.28 -2.26
CA PRO A 10 -0.35 46.41 -3.17
C PRO A 10 0.13 46.03 -4.59
N ASP A 11 -0.62 46.40 -5.62
CA ASP A 11 -0.33 46.02 -7.01
C ASP A 11 1.11 46.36 -7.44
N GLY A 12 1.64 47.49 -6.99
CA GLY A 12 3.02 47.89 -7.25
C GLY A 12 4.05 46.90 -6.68
N ILE A 13 3.82 46.37 -5.48
CA ILE A 13 4.71 45.39 -4.84
C ILE A 13 4.56 44.02 -5.51
N THR A 14 3.33 43.63 -5.86
CA THR A 14 3.05 42.38 -6.59
C THR A 14 3.76 42.37 -7.94
N ASN A 15 3.70 43.47 -8.68
CA ASN A 15 4.36 43.62 -9.98
C ASN A 15 5.89 43.57 -9.86
N ILE A 16 6.45 44.15 -8.79
CA ILE A 16 7.88 44.06 -8.51
C ILE A 16 8.28 42.60 -8.27
N ILE A 17 7.64 41.91 -7.32
CA ILE A 17 8.05 40.57 -6.87
C ILE A 17 7.86 39.51 -7.97
N ASN A 18 6.74 39.57 -8.69
CA ASN A 18 6.36 38.55 -9.69
C ASN A 18 6.86 38.88 -11.10
N GLY A 19 7.30 40.12 -11.35
CA GLY A 19 7.77 40.60 -12.64
C GLY A 19 9.29 40.64 -12.77
N LEU A 20 9.76 41.22 -13.88
CA LEU A 20 11.18 41.48 -14.14
C LEU A 20 11.73 42.65 -13.30
N GLU A 21 10.84 43.51 -12.77
CA GLU A 21 11.17 44.67 -11.93
C GLU A 21 11.87 44.29 -10.61
N ARG A 22 11.80 43.02 -10.15
CA ARG A 22 12.56 42.52 -8.98
C ARG A 22 14.07 42.63 -9.08
N TYR A 23 14.60 42.87 -10.28
CA TYR A 23 16.03 43.10 -10.51
C TYR A 23 16.36 44.57 -10.80
N ASN A 24 15.35 45.43 -10.90
CA ASN A 24 15.53 46.85 -11.17
C ASN A 24 15.98 47.58 -9.89
N PRO A 25 17.15 48.25 -9.89
CA PRO A 25 17.60 49.02 -8.73
C PRO A 25 16.65 50.16 -8.32
N GLU A 26 15.80 50.64 -9.24
CA GLU A 26 14.78 51.67 -8.96
C GLU A 26 13.65 51.14 -8.05
N ALA A 27 13.41 49.83 -8.02
CA ALA A 27 12.40 49.21 -7.17
C ALA A 27 12.77 49.20 -5.67
N VAL A 28 14.03 49.48 -5.32
CA VAL A 28 14.53 49.49 -3.94
C VAL A 28 13.72 50.43 -3.04
N GLY A 29 13.45 51.66 -3.49
CA GLY A 29 12.73 52.65 -2.67
C GLY A 29 11.30 52.21 -2.33
N ASN A 30 10.59 51.62 -3.31
CA ASN A 30 9.23 51.11 -3.10
C ASN A 30 9.20 49.96 -2.08
N LEU A 31 10.21 49.08 -2.12
CA LEU A 31 10.32 47.96 -1.17
C LEU A 31 10.75 48.42 0.22
N GLU A 32 11.63 49.42 0.33
CA GLU A 32 11.99 50.04 1.62
C GLU A 32 10.78 50.69 2.29
N ASP A 33 9.97 51.44 1.52
CA ASP A 33 8.73 52.04 2.02
C ASP A 33 7.73 50.96 2.44
N TYR A 34 7.69 49.84 1.72
CA TYR A 34 6.87 48.70 2.09
C TYR A 34 7.34 47.99 3.36
N VAL A 35 8.65 47.91 3.62
CA VAL A 35 9.19 47.43 4.91
C VAL A 35 8.76 48.37 6.03
N ARG A 36 8.82 49.70 5.83
CA ARG A 36 8.33 50.67 6.84
C ARG A 36 6.84 50.44 7.14
N HIS A 37 6.03 50.27 6.10
CA HIS A 37 4.60 49.96 6.26
C HIS A 37 4.38 48.64 7.02
N GLN A 38 5.21 47.61 6.82
CA GLN A 38 5.17 46.37 7.59
C GLN A 38 5.50 46.60 9.09
N CYS A 39 6.42 47.52 9.39
CA CYS A 39 6.81 47.85 10.76
C CYS A 39 5.65 48.54 11.51
N GLU A 40 4.90 49.41 10.84
CA GLU A 40 3.74 50.13 11.39
C GLU A 40 2.49 49.23 11.51
N ASN A 41 2.25 48.31 10.56
CA ASN A 41 0.95 47.62 10.44
C ASN A 41 0.95 46.17 10.95
N ARG A 42 1.94 45.78 11.77
CA ARG A 42 1.99 44.48 12.47
C ARG A 42 1.87 43.21 11.59
N TYR A 43 2.25 43.28 10.32
CA TYR A 43 2.34 42.13 9.41
C TYR A 43 3.75 41.99 8.82
N THR A 44 4.09 40.82 8.27
CA THR A 44 5.39 40.56 7.65
C THR A 44 5.19 39.94 6.28
N ASP A 45 5.89 40.44 5.26
CA ASP A 45 5.98 39.84 3.92
C ASP A 45 7.43 39.41 3.67
N SER A 46 7.73 38.16 4.02
CA SER A 46 9.09 37.62 3.96
C SER A 46 9.59 37.49 2.53
N ASN A 47 8.70 37.33 1.54
CA ASN A 47 9.08 37.30 0.14
C ASN A 47 9.50 38.69 -0.38
N ALA A 48 8.74 39.73 -0.06
CA ALA A 48 9.11 41.11 -0.36
C ALA A 48 10.46 41.48 0.29
N ASN A 49 10.62 41.14 1.56
CA ASN A 49 11.83 41.45 2.33
C ASN A 49 13.07 40.76 1.76
N ARG A 50 12.98 39.48 1.37
CA ARG A 50 14.08 38.77 0.69
C ARG A 50 14.37 39.34 -0.70
N THR A 51 13.36 39.85 -1.40
CA THR A 51 13.56 40.51 -2.70
C THR A 51 14.37 41.78 -2.53
N LEU A 52 14.09 42.59 -1.51
CA LEU A 52 14.89 43.76 -1.16
C LEU A 52 16.33 43.39 -0.78
N LEU A 53 16.53 42.36 0.05
CA LEU A 53 17.87 41.88 0.40
C LEU A 53 18.67 41.38 -0.82
N LYS A 54 18.02 40.72 -1.79
CA LYS A 54 18.65 40.35 -3.06
C LYS A 54 19.04 41.58 -3.88
N LEU A 55 18.21 42.62 -3.92
CA LEU A 55 18.55 43.87 -4.60
C LEU A 55 19.72 44.58 -3.94
N TYR A 56 19.81 44.57 -2.61
CA TYR A 56 20.97 45.03 -1.86
C TYR A 56 22.24 44.23 -2.16
N GLN A 57 22.13 42.90 -2.32
CA GLN A 57 23.24 42.05 -2.73
C GLN A 57 23.73 42.41 -4.15
N LEU A 58 22.83 42.72 -5.07
CA LEU A 58 23.15 43.12 -6.44
C LEU A 58 23.63 44.58 -6.54
N ASN A 59 23.23 45.44 -5.61
CA ASN A 59 23.52 46.88 -5.59
C ASN A 59 24.05 47.33 -4.22
N PRO A 60 25.33 47.03 -3.89
CA PRO A 60 25.90 47.31 -2.56
C PRO A 60 25.89 48.80 -2.17
N ASP A 61 25.84 49.71 -3.13
CA ASP A 61 25.83 51.16 -2.90
C ASP A 61 24.49 51.68 -2.34
N ARG A 62 23.43 50.86 -2.38
CA ARG A 62 22.08 51.22 -1.92
C ARG A 62 21.71 50.61 -0.57
N VAL A 63 22.62 49.89 0.07
CA VAL A 63 22.37 49.19 1.34
C VAL A 63 22.09 50.19 2.46
N LYS A 64 21.06 49.91 3.26
CA LYS A 64 20.72 50.66 4.47
C LYS A 64 20.66 49.72 5.67
N ASP A 65 21.50 50.00 6.67
CA ASP A 65 21.69 49.15 7.85
C ASP A 65 20.39 49.01 8.67
N GLU A 66 19.67 50.12 8.89
CA GLU A 66 18.37 50.18 9.59
C GLU A 66 17.29 49.31 8.91
N VAL A 67 17.28 49.27 7.57
CA VAL A 67 16.32 48.44 6.83
C VAL A 67 16.65 46.96 7.00
N ILE A 68 17.94 46.61 7.04
CA ILE A 68 18.38 45.23 7.29
C ILE A 68 17.99 44.78 8.70
N THR A 69 18.23 45.61 9.72
CA THR A 69 17.85 45.30 11.10
C THR A 69 16.34 45.14 11.22
N ASN A 70 15.55 46.03 10.62
CA ASN A 70 14.09 45.94 10.63
C ASN A 70 13.57 44.67 9.95
N ILE A 71 14.14 44.27 8.80
CA ILE A 71 13.80 42.99 8.16
C ILE A 71 14.09 41.80 9.09
N LEU A 72 15.24 41.80 9.76
CA LEU A 72 15.61 40.72 10.68
C LEU A 72 14.71 40.67 11.91
N VAL A 73 14.33 41.82 12.49
CA VAL A 73 13.42 41.90 13.63
C VAL A 73 11.99 41.48 13.22
N LYS A 74 11.52 41.87 12.03
CA LYS A 74 10.26 41.35 11.47
C LYS A 74 10.30 39.85 11.23
N ALA A 75 11.44 39.29 10.85
CA ALA A 75 11.60 37.84 10.73
C ALA A 75 11.61 37.14 12.10
N LEU A 76 12.13 37.80 13.16
CA LEU A 76 12.08 37.29 14.54
C LEU A 76 10.65 37.10 15.02
N THR A 77 9.67 37.92 14.61
CA THR A 77 8.28 37.78 15.07
C THR A 77 7.55 36.59 14.43
N CYS A 78 8.11 35.97 13.39
CA CYS A 78 7.50 34.85 12.66
C CYS A 78 7.92 33.46 13.16
N PHE A 79 8.72 33.35 14.23
CA PHE A 79 9.23 32.08 14.75
C PHE A 79 8.12 31.05 15.09
N PRO A 80 8.38 29.74 14.96
CA PRO A 80 9.54 29.13 14.32
C PRO A 80 9.37 29.23 12.81
N SER A 81 10.28 29.94 12.14
CA SER A 81 10.28 30.06 10.69
C SER A 81 11.73 30.18 10.19
N PRO A 82 12.07 29.62 9.02
CA PRO A 82 13.43 29.72 8.47
C PRO A 82 13.76 31.12 7.92
N GLN A 83 12.80 32.06 7.90
CA GLN A 83 12.96 33.35 7.24
C GLN A 83 14.10 34.19 7.82
N PHE A 84 14.34 34.13 9.13
CA PHE A 84 15.47 34.83 9.75
C PHE A 84 16.81 34.32 9.18
N SER A 85 16.99 33.00 9.12
CA SER A 85 18.20 32.39 8.55
C SER A 85 18.35 32.66 7.06
N LEU A 86 17.24 32.62 6.30
CA LEU A 86 17.23 32.94 4.88
C LEU A 86 17.59 34.40 4.61
N ALA A 87 17.07 35.33 5.40
CA ALA A 87 17.41 36.75 5.33
C ALA A 87 18.91 36.96 5.62
N LEU A 88 19.42 36.32 6.68
CA LEU A 88 20.83 36.40 7.05
C LEU A 88 21.79 35.95 5.94
N HIS A 89 21.44 34.87 5.21
CA HIS A 89 22.24 34.38 4.08
C HIS A 89 22.24 35.28 2.84
N LEU A 90 21.29 36.21 2.75
CA LEU A 90 21.24 37.20 1.66
C LEU A 90 22.04 38.48 1.99
N ILE A 91 22.45 38.67 3.24
CA ILE A 91 23.30 39.80 3.63
C ILE A 91 24.74 39.50 3.21
N PRO A 92 25.40 40.35 2.40
CA PRO A 92 26.76 40.08 1.94
C PRO A 92 27.76 39.94 3.10
N PRO A 93 28.67 38.94 3.08
CA PRO A 93 29.68 38.78 4.13
C PRO A 93 30.57 40.00 4.34
N SER A 94 30.76 40.83 3.30
CA SER A 94 31.51 42.09 3.36
C SER A 94 30.84 43.15 4.23
N VAL A 95 29.51 43.08 4.40
CA VAL A 95 28.72 43.96 5.27
C VAL A 95 28.79 43.49 6.74
N LEU A 96 29.01 42.19 6.96
CA LEU A 96 29.13 41.58 8.28
C LEU A 96 30.59 41.41 8.73
N ALA A 97 31.57 41.83 7.93
CA ALA A 97 32.99 41.67 8.22
C ALA A 97 33.49 42.81 9.13
N PRO A 98 34.13 42.50 10.27
CA PRO A 98 34.77 43.52 11.10
C PRO A 98 36.07 43.97 10.42
N ALA A 99 36.04 45.06 9.65
CA ALA A 99 37.25 45.62 9.04
C ALA A 99 37.22 47.16 8.86
N ASN A 100 37.79 47.85 9.83
CA ASN A 100 38.55 49.12 9.81
C ASN A 100 38.05 50.37 9.05
N THR A 101 36.91 50.37 8.34
CA THR A 101 36.46 51.54 7.55
C THR A 101 34.94 51.75 7.43
N ARG A 102 34.08 50.94 8.04
CA ARG A 102 32.63 51.17 8.14
C ARG A 102 32.12 50.72 9.51
N ASN A 103 31.13 51.45 10.05
CA ASN A 103 30.57 51.35 11.41
C ASN A 103 30.48 49.91 11.96
N GLU A 104 30.93 49.72 13.21
CA GLU A 104 30.87 48.44 13.94
C GLU A 104 29.44 48.06 14.40
N GLU A 105 28.47 48.96 14.19
CA GLU A 105 27.12 48.90 14.74
C GLU A 105 26.26 47.77 14.12
N LEU A 106 26.30 47.60 12.78
CA LEU A 106 25.47 46.59 12.11
C LEU A 106 25.90 45.13 12.43
N PRO A 107 27.20 44.75 12.40
CA PRO A 107 27.63 43.43 12.82
C PRO A 107 27.27 43.10 14.27
N GLU A 108 27.35 44.07 15.18
CA GLU A 108 26.94 43.90 16.58
C GLU A 108 25.42 43.67 16.68
N ALA A 109 24.63 44.51 16.00
CA ALA A 109 23.17 44.37 15.92
C ALA A 109 22.75 42.98 15.40
N VAL A 110 23.34 42.52 14.30
CA VAL A 110 23.07 41.21 13.70
C VAL A 110 23.46 40.07 14.65
N GLY A 111 24.56 40.22 15.39
CA GLY A 111 24.98 39.27 16.43
C GLY A 111 23.96 39.14 17.55
N LYS A 112 23.46 40.28 18.05
CA LYS A 112 22.41 40.35 19.08
C LYS A 112 21.09 39.73 18.60
N LEU A 113 20.63 40.09 17.39
CA LEU A 113 19.40 39.52 16.81
C LEU A 113 19.51 38.01 16.58
N ARG A 114 20.69 37.49 16.24
CA ARG A 114 20.92 36.04 16.08
C ARG A 114 20.75 35.31 17.41
N LEU A 115 21.30 35.88 18.50
CA LEU A 115 21.14 35.30 19.84
C LEU A 115 19.66 35.20 20.24
N LEU A 116 18.88 36.26 19.98
CA LEU A 116 17.44 36.27 20.21
C LEU A 116 16.72 35.21 19.37
N ASN A 117 17.04 35.10 18.08
CA ASN A 117 16.46 34.07 17.21
C ASN A 117 16.73 32.66 17.73
N ASP A 118 17.97 32.36 18.12
CA ASP A 118 18.36 31.03 18.60
C ASP A 118 17.60 30.64 19.87
N GLN A 119 17.33 31.62 20.76
CA GLN A 119 16.52 31.40 21.96
C GLN A 119 15.04 31.16 21.64
N LEU A 120 14.45 31.92 20.72
CA LEU A 120 13.06 31.74 20.28
C LEU A 120 12.86 30.40 19.56
N GLN A 121 13.74 30.04 18.63
CA GLN A 121 13.73 28.77 17.90
C GLN A 121 13.96 27.57 18.83
N GLY A 122 14.80 27.75 19.87
CA GLY A 122 15.04 26.76 20.91
C GLY A 122 13.96 26.69 22.00
N SER A 123 12.85 27.43 21.86
CA SER A 123 11.78 27.55 22.85
C SER A 123 12.25 27.96 24.26
N GLN A 124 13.36 28.69 24.35
CA GLN A 124 13.93 29.21 25.60
C GLN A 124 13.30 30.57 25.95
N TYR A 125 11.97 30.65 26.00
CA TYR A 125 11.23 31.92 26.08
C TYR A 125 11.57 32.78 27.31
N ALA A 126 11.68 32.17 28.49
CA ALA A 126 12.06 32.89 29.71
C ALA A 126 13.46 33.53 29.59
N ARG A 127 14.39 32.85 28.91
CA ARG A 127 15.74 33.36 28.66
C ARG A 127 15.73 34.46 27.60
N PHE A 128 14.85 34.36 26.60
CA PHE A 128 14.65 35.38 25.59
C PHE A 128 14.27 36.72 26.22
N TRP A 129 13.24 36.76 27.07
CA TRP A 129 12.83 38.00 27.74
C TRP A 129 13.95 38.58 28.61
N ALA A 130 14.60 37.73 29.43
CA ALA A 130 15.74 38.18 30.23
C ALA A 130 16.93 38.70 29.39
N THR A 131 17.11 38.21 28.17
CA THR A 131 18.15 38.69 27.25
C THR A 131 17.74 40.02 26.61
N LEU A 132 16.48 40.13 26.19
CA LEU A 132 15.91 41.37 25.63
C LEU A 132 16.00 42.53 26.63
N ASP A 133 15.73 42.27 27.90
CA ASP A 133 15.78 43.27 28.99
C ASP A 133 17.19 43.56 29.51
N SER A 134 18.22 42.85 29.02
CA SER A 134 19.57 42.91 29.60
C SER A 134 20.44 44.06 29.11
N ASP A 135 20.12 44.64 27.94
CA ASP A 135 20.98 45.59 27.24
C ASP A 135 20.12 46.54 26.41
N ASP A 136 20.30 47.85 26.61
CA ASP A 136 19.50 48.91 25.99
C ASP A 136 19.52 48.84 24.45
N LEU A 137 20.57 48.28 23.83
CA LEU A 137 20.64 48.12 22.38
C LEU A 137 19.55 47.18 21.84
N TYR A 138 19.05 46.22 22.63
CA TYR A 138 17.92 45.39 22.20
C TYR A 138 16.62 46.19 22.10
N ALA A 139 16.41 47.14 23.02
CA ALA A 139 15.27 48.03 22.97
C ALA A 139 15.35 48.92 21.73
N ASP A 140 16.52 49.50 21.44
CA ASP A 140 16.75 50.31 20.24
C ASP A 140 16.47 49.52 18.95
N LEU A 141 16.95 48.27 18.87
CA LEU A 141 16.75 47.42 17.69
C LEU A 141 15.28 47.03 17.45
N THR A 142 14.44 47.02 18.48
CA THR A 142 13.04 46.58 18.38
C THR A 142 12.04 47.72 18.38
N THR A 143 12.48 48.96 18.66
CA THR A 143 11.63 50.15 18.80
C THR A 143 10.87 50.49 17.51
N ASP A 144 11.46 50.25 16.34
CA ASP A 144 10.83 50.54 15.05
C ASP A 144 9.64 49.64 14.72
N ILE A 145 9.53 48.49 15.39
CA ILE A 145 8.48 47.50 15.12
C ILE A 145 7.32 47.68 16.09
N GLU A 146 6.18 48.18 15.56
CA GLU A 146 5.02 48.44 16.40
C GLU A 146 4.50 47.15 17.05
N GLY A 147 4.47 47.13 18.39
CA GLY A 147 3.97 45.98 19.14
C GLY A 147 4.84 44.73 19.03
N PHE A 148 6.16 44.86 18.85
CA PHE A 148 7.10 43.74 18.76
C PHE A 148 6.87 42.68 19.84
N GLU A 149 6.87 43.07 21.11
CA GLU A 149 6.73 42.12 22.22
C GLU A 149 5.37 41.41 22.20
N GLU A 150 4.30 42.12 21.84
CA GLU A 150 2.95 41.55 21.76
C GLU A 150 2.86 40.50 20.65
N LEU A 151 3.47 40.77 19.49
CA LEU A 151 3.57 39.81 18.38
C LEU A 151 4.31 38.55 18.81
N VAL A 152 5.41 38.69 19.54
CA VAL A 152 6.18 37.56 20.08
C VAL A 152 5.30 36.77 21.07
N ARG A 153 4.61 37.43 22.01
CA ARG A 153 3.75 36.76 23.01
C ARG A 153 2.58 36.00 22.37
N VAL A 154 1.89 36.60 21.39
CA VAL A 154 0.81 35.94 20.64
C VAL A 154 1.33 34.70 19.91
N ARG A 155 2.54 34.78 19.36
CA ARG A 155 3.18 33.65 18.69
C ARG A 155 3.57 32.53 19.68
N ILE A 156 4.14 32.86 20.83
CA ILE A 156 4.40 31.89 21.93
C ILE A 156 3.10 31.20 22.32
N ALA A 157 2.03 31.96 22.53
CA ALA A 157 0.73 31.41 22.91
C ALA A 157 0.19 30.44 21.85
N THR A 158 0.30 30.80 20.57
CA THR A 158 -0.10 29.93 19.45
C THR A 158 0.65 28.59 19.49
N LEU A 159 1.97 28.61 19.69
CA LEU A 159 2.79 27.40 19.76
C LEU A 159 2.47 26.53 20.98
N VAL A 160 2.25 27.17 22.14
CA VAL A 160 1.80 26.48 23.35
C VAL A 160 0.45 25.82 23.11
N SER A 161 -0.46 26.46 22.36
CA SER A 161 -1.78 25.91 22.05
C SER A 161 -1.73 24.62 21.21
N HIS A 162 -0.68 24.46 20.40
CA HIS A 162 -0.46 23.26 19.58
C HIS A 162 0.08 22.10 20.43
N ALA A 163 0.90 22.39 21.44
CA ALA A 163 1.63 21.37 22.21
C ALA A 163 0.94 20.97 23.52
N TYR A 164 0.15 21.86 24.14
CA TYR A 164 -0.40 21.66 25.48
C TYR A 164 -1.93 21.69 25.49
N ARG A 165 -2.51 20.94 26.43
CA ARG A 165 -3.92 21.05 26.82
C ARG A 165 -4.09 21.70 28.19
N GLU A 166 -3.08 21.54 29.04
CA GLU A 166 -3.05 22.03 30.40
C GLU A 166 -1.61 22.46 30.71
N ILE A 167 -1.44 23.62 31.33
CA ILE A 167 -0.13 24.15 31.70
C ILE A 167 -0.23 24.92 33.02
N ASP A 168 0.81 24.83 33.85
CA ASP A 168 0.87 25.58 35.10
C ASP A 168 1.05 27.08 34.83
N LEU A 169 0.24 27.90 35.50
CA LEU A 169 0.22 29.36 35.35
C LEU A 169 1.62 29.99 35.57
N PRO A 170 2.41 29.63 36.60
CA PRO A 170 3.73 30.24 36.82
C PRO A 170 4.73 29.95 35.69
N ILE A 171 4.60 28.80 35.03
CA ILE A 171 5.46 28.45 33.88
C ILE A 171 5.08 29.30 32.67
N LEU A 172 3.77 29.45 32.44
CA LEU A 172 3.26 30.25 31.32
C LEU A 172 3.57 31.75 31.52
N GLU A 173 3.50 32.27 32.75
CA GLU A 173 3.91 33.63 33.10
C GLU A 173 5.39 33.88 32.74
N GLN A 174 6.28 32.94 33.09
CA GLN A 174 7.69 33.03 32.71
C GLN A 174 7.92 33.00 31.20
N TRP A 175 7.15 32.20 30.45
CA TRP A 175 7.28 32.11 29.00
C TRP A 175 6.74 33.34 28.27
N LEU A 176 5.68 33.96 28.79
CA LEU A 176 5.13 35.20 28.23
C LEU A 176 5.92 36.45 28.66
N GLY A 177 6.82 36.33 29.63
CA GLY A 177 7.59 37.46 30.16
C GLY A 177 6.69 38.49 30.84
N MET A 178 5.62 38.04 31.51
CA MET A 178 4.64 38.86 32.21
C MET A 178 4.12 38.13 33.43
N ASP A 179 3.80 38.86 34.48
CA ASP A 179 3.35 38.32 35.76
C ASP A 179 2.01 38.91 36.20
N GLY A 180 1.37 38.24 37.16
CA GLY A 180 0.20 38.76 37.86
C GLY A 180 -1.02 38.99 36.96
N ASP A 181 -1.66 40.16 37.11
CA ASP A 181 -2.93 40.44 36.44
C ASP A 181 -2.77 40.69 34.94
N ALA A 182 -1.60 41.17 34.49
CA ALA A 182 -1.31 41.36 33.07
C ALA A 182 -1.28 40.03 32.32
N ALA A 183 -0.60 39.02 32.89
CA ALA A 183 -0.55 37.67 32.33
C ALA A 183 -1.94 37.01 32.28
N LYS A 184 -2.71 37.12 33.36
CA LYS A 184 -4.07 36.58 33.41
C LYS A 184 -4.96 37.21 32.34
N LYS A 185 -4.90 38.53 32.19
CA LYS A 185 -5.68 39.26 31.17
C LYS A 185 -5.32 38.80 29.77
N PHE A 186 -4.03 38.66 29.46
CA PHE A 186 -3.57 38.15 28.16
C PHE A 186 -4.08 36.72 27.90
N ILE A 187 -4.00 35.83 28.89
CA ILE A 187 -4.45 34.44 28.77
C ILE A 187 -5.95 34.35 28.49
N THR A 188 -6.76 35.15 29.18
CA THR A 188 -8.23 35.09 29.05
C THR A 188 -8.77 35.88 27.88
N GLU A 189 -8.26 37.09 27.62
CA GLU A 189 -8.80 38.01 26.60
C GLU A 189 -8.12 37.84 25.24
N THR A 190 -6.80 37.65 25.21
CA THR A 190 -6.04 37.52 23.96
C THR A 190 -5.95 36.07 23.49
N ALA A 191 -5.54 35.14 24.38
CA ALA A 191 -5.38 33.73 24.02
C ALA A 191 -6.69 32.93 24.08
N GLY A 192 -7.70 33.44 24.80
CA GLY A 192 -9.01 32.80 24.93
C GLY A 192 -8.99 31.49 25.74
N TRP A 193 -8.07 31.37 26.70
CA TRP A 193 -7.92 30.17 27.54
C TRP A 193 -8.53 30.37 28.93
N ALA A 194 -8.91 29.27 29.57
CA ALA A 194 -9.52 29.31 30.91
C ALA A 194 -8.46 29.07 32.01
N ILE A 195 -8.60 29.76 33.14
CA ILE A 195 -7.71 29.60 34.30
C ILE A 195 -8.49 28.95 35.44
N GLU A 196 -8.04 27.78 35.89
CA GLU A 196 -8.61 27.01 37.00
C GLU A 196 -7.57 26.87 38.11
N GLY A 197 -7.61 27.76 39.10
CA GLY A 197 -6.63 27.78 40.20
C GLY A 197 -5.23 28.13 39.69
N SER A 198 -4.29 27.18 39.77
CA SER A 198 -2.92 27.33 39.26
C SER A 198 -2.71 26.78 37.85
N LEU A 199 -3.76 26.29 37.20
CA LEU A 199 -3.69 25.58 35.93
C LEU A 199 -4.43 26.34 34.83
N VAL A 200 -3.85 26.42 33.65
CA VAL A 200 -4.44 27.04 32.46
C VAL A 200 -4.90 25.93 31.52
N LYS A 201 -6.18 25.95 31.15
CA LYS A 201 -6.82 24.99 30.24
C LYS A 201 -6.88 25.57 28.83
N ILE A 202 -6.26 24.85 27.90
CA ILE A 202 -6.18 25.23 26.49
C ILE A 202 -7.24 24.43 25.71
N PRO A 203 -8.09 25.10 24.89
CA PRO A 203 -9.08 24.42 24.07
C PRO A 203 -8.49 23.39 23.11
N LYS A 204 -9.27 22.36 22.78
CA LYS A 204 -8.88 21.38 21.76
C LYS A 204 -8.84 22.03 20.38
N ASN A 205 -7.79 21.73 19.62
CA ASN A 205 -7.62 22.15 18.24
C ASN A 205 -7.00 21.01 17.41
N PRO A 206 -7.02 21.08 16.07
CA PRO A 206 -6.50 20.01 15.21
C PRO A 206 -5.04 19.63 15.45
N GLU A 207 -4.23 20.54 16.02
CA GLU A 207 -2.81 20.31 16.27
C GLU A 207 -2.54 19.67 17.64
N ASN A 208 -3.35 19.94 18.66
CA ASN A 208 -3.25 19.34 19.99
C ASN A 208 -4.17 18.10 20.18
N GLU A 209 -4.84 17.66 19.12
CA GLU A 209 -5.55 16.40 19.04
C GLU A 209 -4.69 15.28 18.45
N ALA A 210 -4.79 14.08 19.05
CA ALA A 210 -4.10 12.92 18.54
C ALA A 210 -4.68 12.54 17.16
N LYS A 211 -3.95 12.89 16.09
CA LYS A 211 -4.35 12.58 14.72
C LYS A 211 -4.36 11.07 14.52
N LYS A 212 -5.54 10.47 14.33
CA LYS A 212 -5.68 9.08 13.91
C LYS A 212 -5.32 9.00 12.43
N SER A 213 -4.11 8.56 12.09
CA SER A 213 -3.70 8.39 10.70
C SER A 213 -4.28 7.11 10.12
N GLU A 214 -5.48 7.19 9.54
CA GLU A 214 -5.84 6.29 8.45
C GLU A 214 -5.11 6.80 7.20
N VAL A 215 -3.95 6.20 6.90
CA VAL A 215 -3.19 6.53 5.69
C VAL A 215 -3.98 6.02 4.48
N ARG A 216 -4.89 6.87 4.01
CA ARG A 216 -5.62 6.73 2.76
C ARG A 216 -5.18 7.91 1.89
N GLU A 217 -4.30 7.62 0.94
CA GLU A 217 -4.01 8.56 -0.14
C GLU A 217 -5.07 8.34 -1.22
N ASP A 218 -6.06 9.24 -1.28
CA ASP A 218 -6.99 9.30 -2.41
C ASP A 218 -6.26 9.95 -3.59
N VAL A 219 -5.44 9.17 -4.29
CA VAL A 219 -4.96 9.55 -5.62
C VAL A 219 -6.11 9.30 -6.59
N ASN A 220 -6.91 10.32 -6.85
CA ASN A 220 -7.95 10.30 -7.86
C ASN A 220 -7.36 10.65 -9.24
N VAL A 221 -7.96 10.15 -10.32
CA VAL A 221 -7.54 10.40 -11.70
C VAL A 221 -7.48 11.91 -12.03
N ASP A 222 -8.25 12.72 -11.29
CA ASP A 222 -8.27 14.18 -11.36
C ASP A 222 -6.96 14.87 -10.90
N MET A 223 -6.02 14.17 -10.25
CA MET A 223 -4.74 14.77 -9.81
C MET A 223 -3.69 14.87 -10.92
N PHE A 224 -3.95 14.36 -12.13
CA PHE A 224 -2.98 14.33 -13.23
C PHE A 224 -3.16 15.43 -14.30
N SER A 225 -4.13 16.33 -14.16
CA SER A 225 -4.45 17.34 -15.18
C SER A 225 -3.73 18.68 -14.95
N ARG A 226 -2.43 18.75 -15.30
CA ARG A 226 -1.74 20.05 -15.53
C ARG A 226 -1.63 20.31 -17.04
N VAL A 227 -2.49 21.15 -17.59
CA VAL A 227 -2.67 21.31 -19.05
C VAL A 227 -2.36 22.74 -19.52
N ILE A 228 -1.61 22.88 -20.62
CA ILE A 228 -1.14 24.14 -21.24
C ILE A 228 -2.29 24.88 -21.96
N ARG A 229 -2.40 26.21 -21.78
CA ARG A 229 -3.30 27.12 -22.56
C ARG A 229 -2.55 27.83 -23.68
N ARG A 230 -3.29 28.22 -24.74
CA ARG A 230 -2.99 29.46 -25.47
C ARG A 230 -4.18 30.43 -25.39
N ALA A 231 -3.97 31.63 -24.83
CA ALA A 231 -4.93 32.74 -24.90
C ALA A 231 -4.71 33.53 -26.20
N TRP A 232 -5.80 34.04 -26.78
CA TRP A 232 -5.95 34.40 -28.19
C TRP A 232 -5.23 35.68 -28.67
N GLU A 233 -4.28 36.31 -27.95
CA GLU A 233 -3.78 37.62 -28.41
C GLU A 233 -2.25 37.82 -28.41
N GLU A 234 -1.43 36.86 -27.98
CA GLU A 234 0.03 37.03 -27.99
C GLU A 234 0.81 35.83 -28.58
N THR A 235 1.96 36.14 -29.17
CA THR A 235 2.76 35.31 -30.07
C THR A 235 3.53 34.15 -29.41
N ALA A 236 3.26 33.81 -28.13
CA ALA A 236 4.04 32.83 -27.36
C ALA A 236 3.20 31.69 -26.75
N LEU A 237 3.76 30.46 -26.72
CA LEU A 237 3.22 29.30 -26.00
C LEU A 237 3.46 29.47 -24.49
N GLN A 238 2.46 29.25 -23.62
CA GLN A 238 2.58 29.47 -22.17
C GLN A 238 2.05 28.26 -21.36
N LEU A 239 2.83 27.81 -20.37
CA LEU A 239 2.38 26.81 -19.40
C LEU A 239 1.31 27.44 -18.49
N GLN A 240 0.16 26.77 -18.34
CA GLN A 240 -0.88 27.17 -17.41
C GLN A 240 -1.23 26.00 -16.48
N GLU A 241 -1.47 26.30 -15.22
CA GLU A 241 -1.85 25.30 -14.22
C GLU A 241 -3.35 25.40 -13.92
N PHE A 242 -4.02 24.24 -13.91
CA PHE A 242 -5.43 24.10 -13.55
C PHE A 242 -5.54 23.09 -12.41
N LEU A 243 -6.41 23.36 -11.43
CA LEU A 243 -6.63 22.50 -10.27
C LEU A 243 -8.09 22.05 -10.21
N GLY A 244 -8.32 20.74 -10.15
CA GLY A 244 -9.64 20.14 -9.91
C GLY A 244 -10.67 20.36 -11.04
N SER A 245 -11.92 20.64 -10.67
CA SER A 245 -13.08 20.78 -11.57
C SER A 245 -13.02 21.98 -12.53
N GLN A 246 -11.95 22.78 -12.47
CA GLN A 246 -11.69 23.90 -13.38
C GLN A 246 -10.86 23.49 -14.61
N THR A 247 -10.61 22.19 -14.81
CA THR A 247 -9.85 21.69 -15.96
C THR A 247 -10.63 21.86 -17.27
N PRO A 248 -10.14 22.64 -18.24
CA PRO A 248 -10.80 22.84 -19.53
C PRO A 248 -10.69 21.59 -20.40
N SER A 249 -11.45 21.50 -21.49
CA SER A 249 -11.26 20.41 -22.47
C SER A 249 -9.91 20.56 -23.17
N TYR A 250 -9.14 19.47 -23.27
CA TYR A 250 -7.77 19.49 -23.78
C TYR A 250 -7.41 18.27 -24.61
N ALA A 251 -6.43 18.42 -25.49
CA ALA A 251 -5.82 17.35 -26.25
C ALA A 251 -4.57 16.80 -25.53
N ILE A 252 -4.28 15.51 -25.68
CA ILE A 252 -3.10 14.88 -25.10
C ILE A 252 -2.17 14.45 -26.23
N LEU A 253 -0.88 14.83 -26.14
CA LEU A 253 0.16 14.27 -26.99
C LEU A 253 0.79 13.05 -26.33
N SER A 254 0.34 11.86 -26.71
CA SER A 254 1.03 10.63 -26.35
C SER A 254 2.09 10.29 -27.38
N HIS A 255 3.36 10.20 -26.97
CA HIS A 255 4.50 10.06 -27.90
C HIS A 255 5.61 9.13 -27.40
N THR A 256 6.54 8.76 -28.29
CA THR A 256 7.78 8.02 -27.98
C THR A 256 8.93 9.02 -27.82
N TRP A 257 9.78 8.81 -26.81
CA TRP A 257 10.81 9.77 -26.39
C TRP A 257 11.99 9.76 -27.38
N GLY A 258 12.28 10.91 -28.01
CA GLY A 258 13.46 11.14 -28.86
C GLY A 258 14.62 11.83 -28.12
N ASP A 259 15.76 11.98 -28.81
CA ASP A 259 16.96 12.65 -28.26
C ASP A 259 16.84 14.20 -28.23
N ASP A 260 15.79 14.77 -28.85
CA ASP A 260 15.56 16.21 -28.97
C ASP A 260 14.20 16.69 -28.40
N GLU A 261 13.61 15.93 -27.48
CA GLU A 261 12.37 16.33 -26.78
C GLU A 261 12.59 17.57 -25.92
N ILE A 262 11.62 18.49 -25.94
CA ILE A 262 11.65 19.71 -25.12
C ILE A 262 11.20 19.37 -23.71
N THR A 263 12.09 19.56 -22.74
CA THR A 263 11.79 19.30 -21.32
C THR A 263 11.00 20.46 -20.69
N PHE A 264 10.44 20.23 -19.50
CA PHE A 264 9.83 21.29 -18.69
C PHE A 264 10.79 22.48 -18.48
N ALA A 265 12.08 22.20 -18.27
CA ALA A 265 13.11 23.22 -18.10
C ALA A 265 13.40 23.98 -19.39
N ASP A 266 13.41 23.31 -20.55
CA ASP A 266 13.64 23.94 -21.85
C ASP A 266 12.45 24.80 -22.28
N PHE A 267 11.24 24.32 -22.04
CA PHE A 267 10.02 25.09 -22.31
C PHE A 267 9.92 26.33 -21.40
N SER A 268 10.31 26.21 -20.13
CA SER A 268 10.33 27.32 -19.17
C SER A 268 11.36 28.40 -19.50
N ARG A 269 12.36 28.11 -20.34
CA ARG A 269 13.34 29.10 -20.86
C ARG A 269 12.80 29.93 -22.02
N GLY A 270 11.62 29.58 -22.55
CA GLY A 270 10.97 30.28 -23.66
C GLY A 270 11.21 29.62 -25.01
N ALA A 271 10.30 29.85 -25.96
CA ALA A 271 10.46 29.38 -27.34
C ALA A 271 11.67 30.05 -28.00
N PRO A 272 12.39 29.34 -28.90
CA PRO A 272 13.55 29.90 -29.61
C PRO A 272 13.16 31.16 -30.39
N ALA A 273 14.05 32.16 -30.40
CA ALA A 273 13.83 33.41 -31.15
C ALA A 273 13.73 33.13 -32.66
N GLU A 274 13.09 34.01 -33.46
CA GLU A 274 12.94 33.84 -34.92
C GLU A 274 14.25 33.61 -35.71
N THR A 275 15.40 33.83 -35.07
CA THR A 275 16.75 33.67 -35.61
C THR A 275 17.45 32.37 -35.19
N GLU A 276 16.86 31.54 -34.32
CA GLU A 276 17.42 30.27 -33.87
C GLU A 276 16.87 29.06 -34.65
N VAL A 277 17.71 28.01 -34.77
CA VAL A 277 17.32 26.76 -35.43
C VAL A 277 16.30 26.04 -34.57
N VAL A 278 15.05 25.95 -35.04
CA VAL A 278 13.97 25.22 -34.36
C VAL A 278 14.29 23.73 -34.35
N THR A 279 14.43 23.13 -33.16
CA THR A 279 14.65 21.68 -32.98
C THR A 279 13.38 20.87 -33.29
N ASN A 280 13.48 19.57 -33.61
CA ASN A 280 12.28 18.82 -33.98
C ASN A 280 11.32 18.66 -32.80
N GLY A 281 11.81 18.66 -31.55
CA GLY A 281 10.97 18.77 -30.36
C GLY A 281 10.07 20.01 -30.34
N TRP A 282 10.58 21.20 -30.70
CA TRP A 282 9.77 22.41 -30.79
C TRP A 282 8.77 22.35 -31.95
N VAL A 283 9.18 21.80 -33.11
CA VAL A 283 8.26 21.57 -34.25
C VAL A 283 7.11 20.67 -33.86
N LYS A 284 7.40 19.59 -33.14
CA LYS A 284 6.44 18.62 -32.64
C LYS A 284 5.42 19.26 -31.71
N ILE A 285 5.86 20.05 -30.72
CA ILE A 285 4.97 20.83 -29.85
C ILE A 285 4.10 21.77 -30.67
N MET A 286 4.69 22.55 -31.59
CA MET A 286 3.94 23.50 -32.41
C MET A 286 2.88 22.82 -33.29
N GLN A 287 3.20 21.68 -33.90
CA GLN A 287 2.25 20.92 -34.71
C GLN A 287 1.13 20.32 -33.87
N THR A 288 1.45 19.82 -32.68
CA THR A 288 0.45 19.36 -31.70
C THR A 288 -0.54 20.47 -31.37
N CYS A 289 -0.04 21.66 -31.04
CA CYS A 289 -0.89 22.82 -30.74
C CYS A 289 -1.72 23.25 -31.94
N LYS A 290 -1.14 23.28 -33.15
CA LYS A 290 -1.88 23.60 -34.39
C LYS A 290 -3.03 22.63 -34.63
N LEU A 291 -2.80 21.34 -34.43
CA LEU A 291 -3.80 20.30 -34.61
C LEU A 291 -4.90 20.39 -33.54
N ALA A 292 -4.53 20.56 -32.27
CA ALA A 292 -5.48 20.73 -31.17
C ALA A 292 -6.42 21.91 -31.42
N ILE A 293 -5.88 23.04 -31.87
CA ILE A 293 -6.66 24.24 -32.24
C ILE A 293 -7.61 23.93 -33.40
N ALA A 294 -7.12 23.26 -34.45
CA ALA A 294 -7.96 22.88 -35.60
C ALA A 294 -9.11 21.95 -35.21
N GLN A 295 -8.94 21.16 -34.15
CA GLN A 295 -9.95 20.26 -33.58
C GLN A 295 -10.81 20.91 -32.46
N GLY A 296 -10.63 22.21 -32.19
CA GLY A 296 -11.43 22.96 -31.22
C GLY A 296 -10.97 22.86 -29.76
N TYR A 297 -9.76 22.35 -29.50
CA TYR A 297 -9.15 22.31 -28.18
C TYR A 297 -8.21 23.51 -27.97
N GLU A 298 -8.48 24.29 -26.92
CA GLU A 298 -7.65 25.45 -26.53
C GLU A 298 -6.39 25.03 -25.74
N TYR A 299 -6.34 23.77 -25.30
CA TYR A 299 -5.33 23.27 -24.37
C TYR A 299 -4.71 21.95 -24.82
N VAL A 300 -3.42 21.76 -24.52
CA VAL A 300 -2.67 20.52 -24.83
C VAL A 300 -1.87 20.06 -23.61
N TRP A 301 -1.84 18.76 -23.37
CA TRP A 301 -0.97 18.12 -22.38
C TRP A 301 0.13 17.32 -23.07
N ILE A 302 1.38 17.52 -22.66
CA ILE A 302 2.56 16.83 -23.19
C ILE A 302 3.45 16.43 -22.02
N ASP A 303 3.68 15.14 -21.81
CA ASP A 303 4.41 14.62 -20.65
C ASP A 303 5.84 15.18 -20.54
N THR A 304 6.57 15.37 -21.65
CA THR A 304 7.96 15.85 -21.65
C THR A 304 8.15 17.29 -21.18
N CYS A 305 7.26 18.20 -21.56
CA CYS A 305 7.35 19.61 -21.18
C CYS A 305 6.41 20.01 -20.04
N CYS A 306 5.48 19.13 -19.62
CA CYS A 306 4.63 19.34 -18.45
C CYS A 306 5.17 18.64 -17.18
N ILE A 307 6.17 17.74 -17.30
CA ILE A 307 6.72 16.94 -16.20
C ILE A 307 8.25 16.89 -16.28
N ASP A 308 8.94 17.19 -15.17
CA ASP A 308 10.41 17.19 -15.07
C ASP A 308 11.00 15.79 -14.77
N LYS A 309 11.52 15.07 -15.79
CA LYS A 309 12.20 13.76 -15.63
C LYS A 309 13.23 13.47 -16.74
N SER A 310 14.42 13.00 -16.36
CA SER A 310 15.64 12.92 -17.19
C SER A 310 16.01 11.53 -17.80
N SER A 311 16.27 11.56 -19.13
CA SER A 311 17.05 10.70 -20.07
C SER A 311 16.54 9.35 -20.67
N SER A 312 16.88 9.20 -21.97
CA SER A 312 16.54 8.25 -23.05
C SER A 312 17.62 7.14 -23.25
N SER A 313 17.66 6.24 -24.26
CA SER A 313 17.03 6.14 -25.60
C SER A 313 17.12 4.70 -26.15
N GLU A 314 16.28 4.43 -27.16
CA GLU A 314 16.24 3.25 -28.03
C GLU A 314 16.75 3.60 -29.45
N LEU A 315 17.17 2.60 -30.23
CA LEU A 315 16.94 2.48 -31.70
C LEU A 315 17.33 1.04 -32.10
N THR A 316 16.60 0.23 -32.87
CA THR A 316 16.27 0.35 -34.31
C THR A 316 15.43 -0.88 -34.73
N GLU A 317 14.26 -0.71 -35.35
CA GLU A 317 13.76 -1.52 -36.51
C GLU A 317 12.28 -1.18 -36.83
N ALA A 318 12.12 -0.09 -37.56
CA ALA A 318 10.86 0.60 -37.84
C ALA A 318 9.96 -0.02 -38.92
N ILE A 319 10.09 -1.30 -39.27
CA ILE A 319 9.39 -1.86 -40.45
C ILE A 319 8.38 -2.98 -40.12
N ASN A 320 8.25 -3.40 -38.85
CA ASN A 320 7.16 -4.28 -38.33
C ASN A 320 6.02 -3.52 -37.59
N SER A 321 5.83 -2.25 -37.95
CA SER A 321 5.51 -1.13 -37.04
C SER A 321 4.14 -1.07 -36.35
N MET A 322 3.13 -1.90 -36.66
CA MET A 322 1.86 -1.91 -35.90
C MET A 322 1.88 -2.92 -34.74
N TYR A 323 2.45 -4.11 -34.93
CA TYR A 323 2.64 -5.11 -33.87
C TYR A 323 3.88 -4.82 -33.02
N SER A 324 4.88 -4.21 -33.64
CA SER A 324 6.12 -3.77 -32.98
C SER A 324 6.06 -2.29 -32.57
N CYS A 325 4.89 -1.65 -32.60
CA CYS A 325 4.75 -0.29 -32.10
C CYS A 325 5.05 -0.31 -30.59
N ARG A 326 6.20 0.27 -30.22
CA ARG A 326 6.61 0.42 -28.82
C ARG A 326 5.53 1.08 -27.96
N TRP A 327 4.63 1.85 -28.55
CA TRP A 327 3.50 2.43 -27.84
C TRP A 327 2.62 1.38 -27.18
N PHE A 328 2.29 0.26 -27.85
CA PHE A 328 1.46 -0.80 -27.27
C PHE A 328 2.20 -1.66 -26.23
N SER A 329 3.54 -1.64 -26.23
CA SER A 329 4.36 -2.35 -25.24
C SER A 329 4.72 -1.51 -24.03
N ARG A 330 4.39 -0.22 -23.94
CA ARG A 330 4.66 0.58 -22.72
C ARG A 330 3.59 0.36 -21.65
N GLY A 331 3.97 0.29 -20.38
CA GLY A 331 2.99 0.11 -19.29
C GLY A 331 1.86 1.16 -19.26
N TRP A 332 2.22 2.44 -19.21
CA TRP A 332 1.28 3.56 -19.02
C TRP A 332 0.29 3.79 -20.16
N THR A 333 0.66 3.42 -21.38
CA THR A 333 -0.20 3.60 -22.57
C THR A 333 -1.45 2.72 -22.50
N LEU A 334 -1.54 1.78 -21.55
CA LEU A 334 -2.72 0.92 -21.37
C LEU A 334 -3.90 1.75 -20.92
N GLN A 335 -3.66 2.62 -19.93
CA GLN A 335 -4.67 3.54 -19.44
C GLN A 335 -4.96 4.63 -20.47
N GLU A 336 -3.93 5.15 -21.15
CA GLU A 336 -4.09 6.13 -22.24
C GLU A 336 -4.88 5.57 -23.43
N LEU A 337 -4.86 4.25 -23.65
CA LEU A 337 -5.68 3.60 -24.67
C LEU A 337 -7.12 3.38 -24.21
N ILE A 338 -7.32 2.92 -22.97
CA ILE A 338 -8.65 2.52 -22.47
C ILE A 338 -9.50 3.73 -22.09
N ALA A 339 -8.91 4.73 -21.43
CA ALA A 339 -9.63 5.84 -20.83
C ALA A 339 -10.33 6.80 -21.83
N PRO A 340 -9.70 7.26 -22.93
CA PRO A 340 -10.35 8.18 -23.85
C PRO A 340 -11.33 7.48 -24.78
N LYS A 341 -12.46 8.13 -25.07
CA LYS A 341 -13.44 7.67 -26.07
C LYS A 341 -12.89 7.81 -27.48
N ASP A 342 -12.33 8.98 -27.77
CA ASP A 342 -11.74 9.35 -29.05
C ASP A 342 -10.21 9.42 -28.92
N LEU A 343 -9.49 8.79 -29.83
CA LEU A 343 -8.03 8.76 -29.84
C LEU A 343 -7.57 8.62 -31.29
N ASP A 344 -6.76 9.55 -31.78
CA ASP A 344 -6.22 9.53 -33.14
C ASP A 344 -4.73 9.14 -33.10
N PHE A 345 -4.33 8.21 -33.97
CA PHE A 345 -2.96 7.75 -34.08
C PHE A 345 -2.26 8.43 -35.26
N TYR A 346 -1.10 9.02 -34.99
CA TYR A 346 -0.25 9.67 -35.98
C TYR A 346 1.11 8.99 -36.02
N ASP A 347 1.73 8.96 -37.20
CA ASP A 347 3.11 8.51 -37.33
C ASP A 347 4.12 9.62 -36.99
N PHE A 348 5.42 9.31 -37.09
CA PHE A 348 6.50 10.27 -36.79
C PHE A 348 6.52 11.50 -37.72
N SER A 349 5.86 11.41 -38.88
CA SER A 349 5.72 12.51 -39.84
C SER A 349 4.45 13.34 -39.61
N TRP A 350 3.71 13.06 -38.52
CA TRP A 350 2.41 13.65 -38.22
C TRP A 350 1.34 13.35 -39.27
N THR A 351 1.50 12.26 -40.00
CA THR A 351 0.47 11.76 -40.91
C THR A 351 -0.53 10.95 -40.09
N LEU A 352 -1.82 11.26 -40.23
CA LEU A 352 -2.90 10.52 -39.57
C LEU A 352 -2.89 9.07 -40.09
N TYR A 353 -2.69 8.12 -39.18
CA TYR A 353 -2.78 6.69 -39.47
C TYR A 353 -4.22 6.19 -39.37
N GLY A 354 -4.96 6.68 -38.36
CA GLY A 354 -6.37 6.37 -38.15
C GLY A 354 -6.83 6.68 -36.74
N SER A 355 -8.13 6.70 -36.52
CA SER A 355 -8.72 6.84 -35.18
C SER A 355 -8.88 5.49 -34.50
N LYS A 356 -8.95 5.47 -33.17
CA LYS A 356 -9.30 4.32 -32.35
C LYS A 356 -10.61 3.68 -32.81
N ALA A 357 -11.57 4.50 -33.24
CA ALA A 357 -12.82 4.01 -33.81
C ALA A 357 -12.63 3.22 -35.12
N SER A 358 -11.70 3.67 -35.98
CA SER A 358 -11.37 2.98 -37.23
C SER A 358 -10.49 1.74 -37.03
N LEU A 359 -9.79 1.63 -35.89
CA LEU A 359 -8.76 0.62 -35.63
C LEU A 359 -9.12 -0.38 -34.52
N TYR A 360 -10.38 -0.47 -34.08
CA TYR A 360 -10.77 -1.33 -32.95
C TYR A 360 -10.31 -2.79 -33.10
N ALA A 361 -10.55 -3.41 -34.27
CA ALA A 361 -10.21 -4.80 -34.51
C ALA A 361 -8.69 -5.03 -34.43
N ASP A 362 -7.91 -4.11 -34.99
CA ASP A 362 -6.44 -4.19 -34.97
C ASP A 362 -5.88 -3.96 -33.56
N ILE A 363 -6.38 -2.95 -32.85
CA ILE A 363 -5.98 -2.66 -31.46
C ILE A 363 -6.33 -3.84 -30.55
N ALA A 364 -7.55 -4.38 -30.65
CA ALA A 364 -7.99 -5.53 -29.85
C ALA A 364 -7.09 -6.75 -30.09
N ARG A 365 -6.71 -6.98 -31.34
CA ARG A 365 -5.85 -8.09 -31.74
C ARG A 365 -4.40 -7.95 -31.27
N VAL A 366 -3.85 -6.73 -31.24
CA VAL A 366 -2.49 -6.45 -30.75
C VAL A 366 -2.43 -6.47 -29.22
N THR A 367 -3.44 -5.91 -28.55
CA THR A 367 -3.41 -5.68 -27.09
C THR A 367 -4.10 -6.77 -26.26
N GLY A 368 -4.92 -7.61 -26.89
CA GLY A 368 -5.78 -8.57 -26.20
C GLY A 368 -6.97 -7.92 -25.47
N ILE A 369 -7.19 -6.60 -25.65
CA ILE A 369 -8.30 -5.87 -25.02
C ILE A 369 -9.57 -6.08 -25.85
N ASN A 370 -10.66 -6.44 -25.19
CA ASN A 370 -11.95 -6.65 -25.85
C ASN A 370 -12.42 -5.35 -26.55
N GLU A 371 -12.90 -5.46 -27.79
CA GLU A 371 -13.43 -4.32 -28.56
C GLU A 371 -14.49 -3.52 -27.80
N ASN A 372 -15.35 -4.18 -27.01
CA ASN A 372 -16.39 -3.51 -26.23
C ASN A 372 -15.80 -2.56 -25.17
N VAL A 373 -14.63 -2.92 -24.61
CA VAL A 373 -13.89 -2.07 -23.68
C VAL A 373 -13.34 -0.84 -24.40
N LEU A 374 -12.78 -1.04 -25.59
CA LEU A 374 -12.24 0.04 -26.40
C LEU A 374 -13.34 1.00 -26.88
N ARG A 375 -14.55 0.49 -27.20
CA ARG A 375 -15.69 1.29 -27.69
C ARG A 375 -16.33 2.16 -26.62
N THR A 376 -16.61 1.59 -25.45
CA THR A 376 -17.51 2.21 -24.47
C THR A 376 -16.76 3.11 -23.48
N ALA A 377 -15.46 2.84 -23.25
CA ALA A 377 -14.62 3.54 -22.27
C ALA A 377 -15.34 3.77 -20.91
N SER A 378 -16.08 2.75 -20.44
CA SER A 378 -16.87 2.82 -19.21
C SER A 378 -16.17 2.12 -18.05
N ARG A 379 -16.14 2.79 -16.88
CA ARG A 379 -15.60 2.25 -15.64
C ARG A 379 -16.39 1.05 -15.13
N ASP A 380 -17.71 1.06 -15.30
CA ASP A 380 -18.59 -0.03 -14.83
C ASP A 380 -18.27 -1.34 -15.57
N LEU A 381 -17.97 -1.24 -16.87
CA LEU A 381 -17.57 -2.39 -17.67
C LEU A 381 -16.22 -2.98 -17.21
N LEU A 382 -15.28 -2.16 -16.72
CA LEU A 382 -14.00 -2.65 -16.19
C LEU A 382 -14.17 -3.44 -14.88
N ALA A 383 -15.22 -3.16 -14.10
CA ALA A 383 -15.51 -3.87 -12.86
C ALA A 383 -16.01 -5.31 -13.12
N GLU A 384 -16.76 -5.51 -14.21
CA GLU A 384 -17.27 -6.83 -14.64
C GLU A 384 -16.20 -7.73 -15.26
N ILE A 385 -15.09 -7.15 -15.74
CA ILE A 385 -14.03 -7.90 -16.40
C ILE A 385 -13.17 -8.64 -15.36
N PRO A 386 -12.93 -9.95 -15.55
CA PRO A 386 -12.10 -10.73 -14.66
C PRO A 386 -10.69 -10.14 -14.47
N VAL A 387 -10.15 -10.27 -13.27
CA VAL A 387 -8.82 -9.78 -12.89
C VAL A 387 -7.74 -10.37 -13.80
N CYS A 388 -7.79 -11.67 -14.10
CA CYS A 388 -6.81 -12.31 -14.98
C CYS A 388 -6.78 -11.70 -16.39
N GLN A 389 -7.95 -11.34 -16.94
CA GLN A 389 -8.05 -10.74 -18.27
C GLN A 389 -7.44 -9.34 -18.26
N LYS A 390 -7.74 -8.53 -17.23
CA LYS A 390 -7.10 -7.22 -17.05
C LYS A 390 -5.58 -7.34 -16.90
N MET A 391 -5.10 -8.33 -16.15
CA MET A 391 -3.66 -8.61 -16.01
C MET A 391 -3.02 -9.02 -17.36
N SER A 392 -3.74 -9.77 -18.19
CA SER A 392 -3.25 -10.19 -19.51
C SER A 392 -2.95 -9.02 -20.45
N TRP A 393 -3.70 -7.91 -20.34
CA TRP A 393 -3.46 -6.69 -21.13
C TRP A 393 -2.12 -6.02 -20.80
N ALA A 394 -1.55 -6.35 -19.65
CA ALA A 394 -0.26 -5.85 -19.17
C ALA A 394 0.87 -6.86 -19.35
N ALA A 395 0.59 -8.10 -19.78
CA ALA A 395 1.56 -9.19 -19.82
C ALA A 395 2.73 -8.94 -20.77
N GLY A 396 2.46 -8.33 -21.93
CA GLY A 396 3.47 -7.97 -22.93
C GLY A 396 4.02 -6.55 -22.79
N ARG A 397 3.79 -5.89 -21.65
CA ARG A 397 4.17 -4.49 -21.43
C ARG A 397 5.42 -4.34 -20.58
N GLU A 398 6.23 -3.35 -20.92
CA GLU A 398 7.50 -2.99 -20.33
C GLU A 398 7.46 -1.59 -19.73
N THR A 399 8.23 -1.41 -18.67
CA THR A 399 8.37 -0.12 -17.97
C THR A 399 9.84 0.16 -17.67
N ARG A 400 10.22 1.44 -17.62
CA ARG A 400 11.60 1.86 -17.34
C ARG A 400 12.03 1.48 -15.93
N ARG A 401 11.14 1.66 -14.94
CA ARG A 401 11.36 1.16 -13.57
C ARG A 401 10.52 -0.10 -13.35
N PRO A 402 11.03 -1.11 -12.65
CA PRO A 402 10.31 -2.36 -12.43
C PRO A 402 9.02 -2.17 -11.61
N GLU A 403 8.97 -1.22 -10.68
CA GLU A 403 7.77 -0.90 -9.89
C GLU A 403 6.64 -0.24 -10.71
N ASP A 404 6.97 0.44 -11.81
CA ASP A 404 5.99 1.14 -12.65
C ASP A 404 5.02 0.17 -13.35
N ILE A 405 5.38 -1.10 -13.49
CA ILE A 405 4.46 -2.13 -14.02
C ILE A 405 3.23 -2.28 -13.11
N ALA A 406 3.39 -2.10 -11.80
CA ALA A 406 2.28 -2.14 -10.86
C ALA A 406 1.52 -0.80 -10.85
N TYR A 407 2.25 0.31 -10.88
CA TYR A 407 1.66 1.64 -10.79
C TYR A 407 0.84 2.02 -12.02
N SER A 408 1.27 1.57 -13.20
CA SER A 408 0.53 1.73 -14.45
C SER A 408 -0.78 0.93 -14.51
N LEU A 409 -1.10 0.10 -13.52
CA LEU A 409 -2.33 -0.69 -13.45
C LEU A 409 -3.33 -0.20 -12.40
N LEU A 410 -2.96 0.78 -11.57
CA LEU A 410 -3.80 1.25 -10.46
C LEU A 410 -5.19 1.69 -10.90
N GLY A 411 -5.29 2.49 -11.97
CA GLY A 411 -6.56 2.98 -12.49
C GLY A 411 -7.44 1.87 -13.08
N ILE A 412 -6.85 0.85 -13.70
CA ILE A 412 -7.57 -0.27 -14.33
C ILE A 412 -8.21 -1.17 -13.28
N PHE A 413 -7.53 -1.38 -12.16
CA PHE A 413 -8.05 -2.17 -11.04
C PHE A 413 -8.80 -1.33 -10.01
N GLY A 414 -8.84 0.00 -10.16
CA GLY A 414 -9.45 0.90 -9.17
C GLY A 414 -8.79 0.80 -7.80
N VAL A 415 -7.47 0.59 -7.75
CA VAL A 415 -6.70 0.37 -6.52
C VAL A 415 -5.90 1.61 -6.15
N HIS A 416 -5.86 1.91 -4.86
CA HIS A 416 -5.04 3.00 -4.31
C HIS A 416 -3.95 2.45 -3.37
N MET A 417 -2.69 2.83 -3.62
CA MET A 417 -1.52 2.50 -2.81
C MET A 417 -0.38 3.51 -3.03
N PRO A 418 0.44 3.82 -2.01
CA PRO A 418 1.56 4.77 -2.15
C PRO A 418 2.60 4.33 -3.18
N LEU A 419 3.23 5.28 -3.86
CA LEU A 419 4.32 5.03 -4.83
C LEU A 419 5.66 4.96 -4.08
N ILE A 420 6.26 3.77 -4.01
CA ILE A 420 7.53 3.52 -3.31
C ILE A 420 8.60 3.11 -4.33
N TYR A 421 9.27 4.10 -4.91
CA TYR A 421 10.36 3.84 -5.86
C TYR A 421 11.54 3.15 -5.16
N GLY A 422 12.06 2.09 -5.79
CA GLY A 422 13.06 1.20 -5.21
C GLY A 422 12.51 -0.09 -4.58
N GLU A 423 11.19 -0.29 -4.50
CA GLU A 423 10.60 -1.56 -4.01
C GLU A 423 10.66 -2.70 -5.05
N GLY A 424 10.89 -2.37 -6.32
CA GLY A 424 11.03 -3.32 -7.42
C GLY A 424 9.78 -4.19 -7.63
N ALA A 425 9.97 -5.50 -7.84
CA ALA A 425 8.89 -6.46 -8.05
C ALA A 425 7.91 -6.57 -6.85
N ASN A 426 8.30 -6.10 -5.66
CA ASN A 426 7.39 -6.06 -4.51
C ASN A 426 6.19 -5.13 -4.74
N ALA A 427 6.31 -4.12 -5.62
CA ALA A 427 5.20 -3.25 -6.00
C ALA A 427 4.04 -4.07 -6.59
N PHE A 428 4.35 -5.04 -7.46
CA PHE A 428 3.35 -5.89 -8.10
C PHE A 428 2.71 -6.88 -7.12
N LEU A 429 3.47 -7.42 -6.17
CA LEU A 429 2.91 -8.22 -5.07
C LEU A 429 1.98 -7.38 -4.19
N ARG A 430 2.33 -6.11 -3.94
CA ARG A 430 1.53 -5.19 -3.14
C ARG A 430 0.25 -4.77 -3.87
N LEU A 431 0.30 -4.61 -5.20
CA LEU A 431 -0.86 -4.44 -6.07
C LEU A 431 -1.82 -5.64 -5.97
N GLN A 432 -1.33 -6.86 -6.17
CA GLN A 432 -2.18 -8.07 -6.05
C GLN A 432 -2.84 -8.17 -4.67
N LYS A 433 -2.08 -7.90 -3.59
CA LYS A 433 -2.63 -7.86 -2.23
C LYS A 433 -3.71 -6.78 -2.05
N LYS A 434 -3.63 -5.67 -2.77
CA LYS A 434 -4.66 -4.62 -2.74
C LYS A 434 -5.90 -5.02 -3.52
N ILE A 435 -5.73 -5.63 -4.70
CA ILE A 435 -6.85 -6.19 -5.49
C ILE A 435 -7.62 -7.23 -4.67
N ILE A 436 -6.90 -8.12 -3.98
CA ILE A 436 -7.49 -9.15 -3.10
C ILE A 436 -8.34 -8.57 -1.98
N LYS A 437 -8.04 -7.34 -1.52
CA LYS A 437 -8.84 -6.67 -0.49
C LYS A 437 -10.10 -6.00 -1.04
N SER A 438 -10.22 -5.83 -2.35
CA SER A 438 -11.31 -5.08 -2.98
C SER A 438 -12.23 -5.95 -3.85
N THR A 439 -11.88 -7.19 -4.15
CA THR A 439 -12.71 -8.10 -4.96
C THR A 439 -12.57 -9.56 -4.52
N ASN A 440 -13.66 -10.33 -4.66
CA ASN A 440 -13.69 -11.79 -4.47
C ASN A 440 -13.42 -12.56 -5.76
N ASP A 441 -12.79 -11.92 -6.75
CA ASP A 441 -12.46 -12.54 -8.03
C ASP A 441 -11.26 -13.50 -7.91
N LEU A 442 -11.55 -14.80 -7.89
CA LEU A 442 -10.56 -15.89 -7.80
C LEU A 442 -9.67 -15.98 -9.05
N THR A 443 -10.04 -15.35 -10.17
CA THR A 443 -9.21 -15.34 -11.37
C THR A 443 -7.88 -14.62 -11.17
N ILE A 444 -7.68 -13.85 -10.10
CA ILE A 444 -6.35 -13.34 -9.73
C ILE A 444 -5.31 -14.47 -9.54
N LEU A 445 -5.75 -15.70 -9.26
CA LEU A 445 -4.88 -16.87 -9.14
C LEU A 445 -4.69 -17.63 -10.46
N ALA A 446 -5.40 -17.23 -11.54
CA ALA A 446 -5.41 -17.87 -12.85
C ALA A 446 -4.24 -17.40 -13.73
N TRP A 447 -3.02 -17.65 -13.28
CA TRP A 447 -1.78 -17.38 -14.02
C TRP A 447 -0.99 -18.68 -14.25
N LYS A 448 -0.08 -18.74 -15.23
CA LYS A 448 0.85 -19.86 -15.42
C LYS A 448 2.23 -19.38 -15.89
N THR A 449 3.23 -20.23 -15.78
CA THR A 449 4.61 -19.90 -16.18
C THR A 449 4.73 -19.79 -17.70
N PRO A 450 5.38 -18.73 -18.22
CA PRO A 450 5.68 -18.63 -19.64
C PRO A 450 6.58 -19.79 -20.12
N PRO A 451 6.40 -20.31 -21.34
CA PRO A 451 7.25 -21.37 -21.88
C PRO A 451 8.68 -20.83 -22.09
N LYS A 452 9.65 -21.25 -21.25
CA LYS A 452 11.07 -20.89 -21.40
C LYS A 452 11.88 -22.01 -22.08
N PRO A 453 12.88 -21.68 -22.93
CA PRO A 453 13.84 -22.66 -23.44
C PRO A 453 14.68 -23.24 -22.28
N VAL A 454 15.06 -24.51 -22.44
CA VAL A 454 15.55 -25.45 -21.39
C VAL A 454 16.98 -25.13 -20.88
N THR A 455 17.45 -23.88 -20.92
CA THR A 455 18.87 -23.56 -20.70
C THR A 455 19.22 -22.88 -19.39
N ASP A 456 18.26 -22.42 -18.59
CA ASP A 456 18.56 -21.91 -17.26
C ASP A 456 17.76 -22.65 -16.19
N VAL A 457 18.51 -23.18 -15.24
CA VAL A 457 18.08 -23.97 -14.09
C VAL A 457 16.93 -23.26 -13.38
N TRP A 458 15.68 -23.69 -13.62
CA TRP A 458 14.58 -23.43 -12.69
C TRP A 458 15.01 -24.03 -11.35
N ASN A 459 15.53 -23.19 -10.46
CA ASN A 459 15.85 -23.58 -9.10
C ASN A 459 14.60 -24.24 -8.50
N TYR A 460 14.75 -25.53 -8.18
CA TYR A 460 13.78 -26.43 -7.56
C TYR A 460 13.11 -25.79 -6.32
N PHE A 461 12.05 -25.00 -6.53
CA PHE A 461 11.07 -24.70 -5.51
C PHE A 461 9.83 -25.52 -5.86
N ASP A 462 9.69 -26.72 -5.29
CA ASP A 462 8.52 -27.58 -5.52
C ASP A 462 7.20 -26.92 -5.05
N TYR A 463 7.28 -25.80 -4.32
CA TYR A 463 6.17 -25.08 -3.70
C TYR A 463 6.26 -23.59 -4.01
N TYR A 464 5.31 -23.08 -4.79
CA TYR A 464 5.27 -21.70 -5.25
C TYR A 464 4.28 -20.85 -4.44
N SER A 465 4.50 -19.53 -4.49
CA SER A 465 3.48 -18.56 -4.08
C SER A 465 2.22 -18.76 -4.92
N VAL A 466 1.05 -18.54 -4.32
CA VAL A 466 -0.20 -18.48 -5.07
C VAL A 466 -0.34 -17.18 -5.89
N LEU A 467 0.42 -16.14 -5.53
CA LEU A 467 0.46 -14.86 -6.24
C LEU A 467 1.50 -14.89 -7.36
N ALA A 468 1.17 -14.24 -8.48
CA ALA A 468 2.03 -14.17 -9.66
C ALA A 468 3.26 -13.27 -9.41
N PRO A 469 4.43 -13.59 -9.99
CA PRO A 469 5.61 -12.72 -9.91
C PRO A 469 5.49 -11.43 -10.73
N SER A 470 4.80 -11.47 -11.87
CA SER A 470 4.60 -10.34 -12.80
C SER A 470 3.33 -10.55 -13.64
N PRO A 471 2.83 -9.50 -14.35
CA PRO A 471 1.72 -9.65 -15.28
C PRO A 471 1.96 -10.64 -16.42
N GLU A 472 3.22 -10.89 -16.79
CA GLU A 472 3.63 -11.82 -17.86
C GLU A 472 3.02 -13.22 -17.68
N TYR A 473 2.84 -13.66 -16.44
CA TYR A 473 2.26 -14.96 -16.10
C TYR A 473 0.76 -15.06 -16.42
N PHE A 474 0.11 -13.95 -16.79
CA PHE A 474 -1.28 -13.90 -17.23
C PHE A 474 -1.44 -13.78 -18.75
N ALA A 475 -0.35 -13.87 -19.54
CA ALA A 475 -0.40 -13.69 -21.00
C ALA A 475 -1.45 -14.57 -21.70
N GLU A 476 -1.65 -15.79 -21.22
CA GLU A 476 -2.62 -16.75 -21.77
C GLU A 476 -3.97 -16.76 -21.05
N SER A 477 -4.20 -15.82 -20.14
CA SER A 477 -5.43 -15.72 -19.34
C SER A 477 -6.47 -14.78 -19.94
N GLY A 478 -6.21 -14.20 -21.13
CA GLY A 478 -7.08 -13.23 -21.77
C GLY A 478 -8.44 -13.77 -22.25
N ASP A 479 -8.57 -15.10 -22.43
CA ASP A 479 -9.82 -15.77 -22.82
C ASP A 479 -10.59 -16.38 -21.63
N ILE A 480 -10.11 -16.19 -20.40
CA ILE A 480 -10.75 -16.71 -19.19
C ILE A 480 -11.89 -15.79 -18.78
N VAL A 481 -13.05 -16.38 -18.50
CA VAL A 481 -14.26 -15.71 -18.02
C VAL A 481 -14.75 -16.35 -16.72
N SER A 482 -15.37 -15.56 -15.85
CA SER A 482 -15.96 -16.06 -14.59
C SER A 482 -17.24 -16.85 -14.86
N THR A 483 -17.46 -17.93 -14.10
CA THR A 483 -18.62 -18.82 -14.26
C THR A 483 -19.87 -18.29 -13.55
N GLU A 484 -19.69 -17.54 -12.46
CA GLU A 484 -20.77 -17.00 -11.62
C GLU A 484 -20.49 -15.54 -11.26
N ASP A 485 -21.52 -14.85 -10.77
CA ASP A 485 -21.36 -13.52 -10.17
C ASP A 485 -20.40 -13.57 -8.98
N LEU A 486 -19.53 -12.57 -8.90
CA LEU A 486 -18.51 -12.45 -7.86
C LEU A 486 -19.10 -12.46 -6.43
N ILE A 487 -20.38 -12.11 -6.26
CA ILE A 487 -21.08 -12.13 -4.97
C ILE A 487 -21.16 -13.53 -4.36
N TYR A 488 -21.11 -14.58 -5.18
CA TYR A 488 -21.18 -15.96 -4.72
C TYR A 488 -19.79 -16.55 -4.44
N ASN A 489 -18.71 -15.89 -4.87
CA ASN A 489 -17.35 -16.34 -4.61
C ASN A 489 -17.03 -16.28 -3.12
N PRO A 490 -16.21 -17.22 -2.61
CA PRO A 490 -15.84 -17.22 -1.21
C PRO A 490 -15.06 -15.96 -0.86
N ASP A 491 -15.33 -15.42 0.32
CA ASP A 491 -14.51 -14.38 0.90
C ASP A 491 -13.09 -14.92 1.14
N PHE A 492 -12.10 -14.07 0.87
CA PHE A 492 -10.73 -14.35 1.25
C PHE A 492 -10.06 -13.14 1.89
N SER A 493 -9.24 -13.39 2.91
CA SER A 493 -8.61 -12.34 3.71
C SER A 493 -7.10 -12.53 3.81
N ILE A 494 -6.37 -11.42 3.85
CA ILE A 494 -4.90 -11.45 3.99
C ILE A 494 -4.56 -11.51 5.48
N THR A 495 -3.85 -12.57 5.87
CA THR A 495 -3.37 -12.80 7.24
C THR A 495 -1.83 -12.88 7.27
N ASN A 496 -1.26 -12.92 8.47
CA ASN A 496 0.18 -13.19 8.64
C ASN A 496 0.60 -14.61 8.19
N LYS A 497 -0.35 -15.54 8.00
CA LYS A 497 -0.12 -16.89 7.47
C LYS A 497 -0.21 -16.98 5.94
N GLY A 498 -0.79 -15.98 5.28
CA GLY A 498 -1.13 -16.05 3.85
C GLY A 498 -2.57 -15.60 3.59
N ILE A 499 -3.13 -16.02 2.46
CA ILE A 499 -4.51 -15.69 2.08
C ILE A 499 -5.44 -16.76 2.67
N GLN A 500 -6.26 -16.39 3.65
CA GLN A 500 -7.28 -17.28 4.19
C GLN A 500 -8.46 -17.36 3.23
N ILE A 501 -8.94 -18.56 2.91
CA ILE A 501 -10.08 -18.78 2.02
C ILE A 501 -10.90 -19.99 2.50
N MET A 502 -12.22 -19.93 2.30
CA MET A 502 -13.13 -21.06 2.50
C MET A 502 -13.28 -21.86 1.21
N VAL A 503 -12.94 -23.16 1.26
CA VAL A 503 -12.94 -24.04 0.09
C VAL A 503 -13.48 -25.42 0.45
N ALA A 504 -14.20 -26.05 -0.48
CA ALA A 504 -14.70 -27.41 -0.31
C ALA A 504 -13.55 -28.41 -0.48
N LEU A 505 -13.12 -29.06 0.60
CA LEU A 505 -12.00 -30.01 0.58
C LEU A 505 -12.40 -31.38 1.11
N PRO A 506 -11.90 -32.47 0.50
CA PRO A 506 -12.09 -33.82 1.02
C PRO A 506 -11.72 -33.90 2.49
N ALA A 507 -12.54 -34.60 3.29
CA ALA A 507 -12.27 -34.83 4.71
C ALA A 507 -11.08 -35.78 4.97
N VAL A 508 -10.41 -36.25 3.91
CA VAL A 508 -9.24 -37.14 3.92
C VAL A 508 -8.04 -36.32 3.47
N TYR A 509 -6.87 -36.55 4.10
CA TYR A 509 -5.61 -35.93 3.69
C TYR A 509 -5.32 -36.27 2.23
N ILE A 510 -5.48 -35.27 1.34
CA ILE A 510 -4.96 -35.35 -0.02
C ILE A 510 -3.75 -34.42 -0.09
N PRO A 511 -2.54 -34.94 -0.30
CA PRO A 511 -1.33 -34.12 -0.35
C PRO A 511 -1.44 -33.02 -1.41
N ARG A 512 -2.13 -33.30 -2.51
CA ARG A 512 -2.39 -32.37 -3.60
C ARG A 512 -3.89 -32.16 -3.81
N VAL A 513 -4.33 -30.93 -3.69
CA VAL A 513 -5.73 -30.51 -3.76
C VAL A 513 -5.95 -29.68 -5.02
N PHE A 514 -7.11 -29.82 -5.66
CA PHE A 514 -7.55 -28.91 -6.72
C PHE A 514 -8.39 -27.78 -6.13
N LEU A 515 -7.99 -26.53 -6.40
CA LEU A 515 -8.77 -25.34 -6.09
C LEU A 515 -9.45 -24.84 -7.36
N SER A 516 -10.77 -25.01 -7.43
CA SER A 516 -11.59 -24.38 -8.48
C SER A 516 -11.51 -22.86 -8.35
N LEU A 517 -11.24 -22.17 -9.46
CA LEU A 517 -11.23 -20.71 -9.54
C LEU A 517 -12.56 -20.15 -10.06
N ARG A 518 -13.58 -21.00 -10.20
CA ARG A 518 -14.93 -20.63 -10.69
C ARG A 518 -14.88 -19.81 -11.98
N CYS A 519 -14.02 -20.23 -12.90
CA CYS A 519 -13.84 -19.64 -14.20
C CYS A 519 -13.65 -20.72 -15.27
N HIS A 520 -13.79 -20.36 -16.53
CA HIS A 520 -13.57 -21.24 -17.68
C HIS A 520 -13.01 -20.46 -18.87
N TYR A 521 -12.48 -21.16 -19.87
CA TYR A 521 -12.17 -20.52 -21.15
C TYR A 521 -13.48 -20.19 -21.87
N ARG A 522 -13.55 -19.06 -22.56
CA ARG A 522 -14.74 -18.69 -23.36
C ARG A 522 -15.07 -19.75 -24.41
N SER A 523 -14.04 -20.33 -25.00
CA SER A 523 -14.16 -21.43 -25.98
C SER A 523 -14.65 -22.75 -25.38
N ARG A 524 -14.50 -22.96 -24.06
CA ARG A 524 -14.76 -24.24 -23.37
C ARG A 524 -15.49 -24.01 -22.05
N PRO A 525 -16.80 -23.66 -22.08
CA PRO A 525 -17.58 -23.33 -20.89
C PRO A 525 -17.83 -24.52 -19.95
N GLU A 526 -17.79 -25.74 -20.47
CA GLU A 526 -18.01 -26.97 -19.70
C GLU A 526 -16.78 -27.40 -18.86
N GLU A 527 -15.62 -26.77 -19.07
CA GLU A 527 -14.36 -27.10 -18.39
C GLU A 527 -14.04 -26.06 -17.30
N PRO A 528 -14.45 -26.29 -16.03
CA PRO A 528 -14.10 -25.38 -14.94
C PRO A 528 -12.60 -25.45 -14.67
N LEU A 529 -11.98 -24.28 -14.57
CA LEU A 529 -10.55 -24.10 -14.37
C LEU A 529 -10.20 -23.98 -12.89
N GLY A 530 -9.00 -24.46 -12.56
CA GLY A 530 -8.45 -24.40 -11.22
C GLY A 530 -6.94 -24.58 -11.17
N ILE A 531 -6.42 -24.51 -9.94
CA ILE A 531 -5.00 -24.67 -9.66
C ILE A 531 -4.76 -25.80 -8.67
N TYR A 532 -3.62 -26.45 -8.78
CA TYR A 532 -3.21 -27.45 -7.80
C TYR A 532 -2.45 -26.81 -6.65
N LEU A 533 -2.81 -27.25 -5.45
CA LEU A 533 -2.26 -26.84 -4.18
C LEU A 533 -1.67 -28.04 -3.46
N GLN A 534 -0.55 -27.85 -2.79
CA GLN A 534 0.10 -28.88 -1.98
C GLN A 534 0.13 -28.46 -0.52
N PHE A 535 -0.29 -29.35 0.38
CA PHE A 535 -0.24 -29.10 1.82
C PHE A 535 1.21 -28.99 2.32
N VAL A 536 1.48 -27.97 3.13
CA VAL A 536 2.81 -27.71 3.71
C VAL A 536 2.80 -27.91 5.23
N GLY A 537 1.73 -27.48 5.93
CA GLY A 537 1.57 -27.57 7.38
C GLY A 537 0.76 -26.42 7.97
N GLY A 538 0.12 -26.61 9.13
CA GLY A 538 -0.63 -25.55 9.84
C GLY A 538 -1.81 -24.96 9.04
N ASN A 539 -2.47 -25.79 8.23
CA ASN A 539 -3.49 -25.43 7.22
C ASN A 539 -2.99 -24.52 6.08
N VAL A 540 -1.67 -24.43 5.87
CA VAL A 540 -1.08 -23.68 4.76
C VAL A 540 -0.85 -24.60 3.56
N TYR A 541 -1.27 -24.12 2.39
CA TYR A 541 -1.14 -24.77 1.10
C TYR A 541 -0.40 -23.85 0.12
N ASN A 542 0.60 -24.38 -0.58
CA ASN A 542 1.33 -23.65 -1.61
C ASN A 542 0.94 -24.14 -3.00
N ARG A 543 1.10 -23.28 -4.01
CA ARG A 543 0.77 -23.62 -5.39
C ARG A 543 1.82 -24.59 -5.97
N VAL A 544 1.36 -25.55 -6.76
CA VAL A 544 2.19 -26.49 -7.54
C VAL A 544 1.70 -26.57 -8.98
N LEU A 545 2.46 -27.21 -9.87
CA LEU A 545 2.11 -27.35 -11.29
C LEU A 545 1.80 -26.00 -11.95
N ILE A 546 2.70 -25.03 -11.76
CA ILE A 546 2.54 -23.65 -12.24
C ILE A 546 2.61 -23.51 -13.76
N ASP A 547 2.99 -24.57 -14.47
CA ASP A 547 3.06 -24.66 -15.92
C ASP A 547 1.67 -24.77 -16.58
N GLN A 548 0.62 -25.03 -15.81
CA GLN A 548 -0.73 -25.19 -16.31
C GLN A 548 -1.81 -24.61 -15.38
N ILE A 549 -2.94 -24.25 -16.00
CA ILE A 549 -4.23 -24.05 -15.32
C ILE A 549 -5.07 -25.26 -15.72
N SER A 550 -5.44 -26.08 -14.74
CA SER A 550 -6.02 -27.40 -14.98
C SER A 550 -7.54 -27.36 -14.93
N SER A 551 -8.18 -28.29 -15.63
CA SER A 551 -9.64 -28.49 -15.57
C SER A 551 -9.98 -29.69 -14.70
N GLU A 552 -10.99 -29.59 -13.85
CA GLU A 552 -11.46 -30.72 -13.04
C GLU A 552 -12.53 -31.52 -13.77
N VAL A 553 -12.39 -32.87 -13.75
CA VAL A 553 -13.26 -33.80 -14.48
C VAL A 553 -14.42 -34.31 -13.60
N GLU A 554 -14.35 -34.20 -12.26
CA GLU A 554 -15.37 -34.70 -11.33
C GLU A 554 -15.72 -33.67 -10.24
N ARG A 555 -16.95 -33.14 -10.24
CA ARG A 555 -17.48 -32.28 -9.16
C ARG A 555 -17.89 -33.13 -7.95
N LYS A 556 -16.92 -33.49 -7.09
CA LYS A 556 -17.23 -34.12 -5.79
C LYS A 556 -17.63 -33.04 -4.78
N LYS A 557 -18.75 -33.23 -4.10
CA LYS A 557 -19.19 -32.32 -3.01
C LYS A 557 -18.40 -32.64 -1.75
N PHE A 558 -17.70 -31.65 -1.24
CA PHE A 558 -16.91 -31.75 -0.02
C PHE A 558 -17.35 -30.71 1.01
N PRO A 559 -17.11 -30.93 2.32
CA PRO A 559 -17.38 -29.93 3.33
C PRO A 559 -16.46 -28.70 3.15
N GLU A 560 -17.00 -27.52 3.41
CA GLU A 560 -16.23 -26.27 3.37
C GLU A 560 -15.27 -26.21 4.55
N THR A 561 -14.00 -25.90 4.25
CA THR A 561 -12.91 -25.82 5.22
C THR A 561 -12.13 -24.53 5.01
N SER A 562 -11.77 -23.86 6.11
CA SER A 562 -10.87 -22.70 6.05
C SER A 562 -9.42 -23.17 5.88
N ILE A 563 -8.77 -22.74 4.79
CA ILE A 563 -7.35 -22.96 4.56
C ILE A 563 -6.60 -21.63 4.37
N PHE A 564 -5.27 -21.70 4.35
CA PHE A 564 -4.39 -20.57 4.06
C PHE A 564 -3.58 -20.86 2.80
N LEU A 565 -3.61 -19.96 1.82
CA LEU A 565 -2.78 -20.03 0.62
C LEU A 565 -1.47 -19.30 0.87
N GLY A 566 -0.35 -20.00 0.68
CA GLY A 566 0.99 -19.47 0.85
C GLY A 566 1.30 -18.38 -0.18
N THR A 567 1.84 -17.26 0.29
CA THR A 567 2.24 -16.11 -0.55
C THR A 567 3.76 -15.99 -0.71
N GLN A 568 4.50 -16.98 -0.23
CA GLN A 568 5.95 -17.08 -0.32
C GLN A 568 6.33 -18.47 -0.85
N PRO A 569 7.29 -18.57 -1.77
CA PRO A 569 7.80 -19.85 -2.22
C PRO A 569 8.57 -20.54 -1.09
N LEU A 570 8.56 -21.88 -1.09
CA LEU A 570 9.26 -22.69 -0.09
C LEU A 570 10.22 -23.65 -0.77
N ARG A 571 11.43 -23.79 -0.18
CA ARG A 571 12.39 -24.81 -0.62
C ARG A 571 11.83 -26.20 -0.30
N PRO A 572 12.03 -27.21 -1.16
CA PRO A 572 11.57 -28.58 -0.92
C PRO A 572 12.03 -29.12 0.44
N ASP A 573 13.27 -28.86 0.83
CA ASP A 573 13.82 -29.29 2.11
C ASP A 573 13.18 -28.57 3.31
N SER A 574 12.91 -27.27 3.17
CA SER A 574 12.20 -26.49 4.19
C SER A 574 10.75 -26.92 4.33
N ALA A 575 10.05 -27.18 3.23
CA ALA A 575 8.68 -27.70 3.23
C ALA A 575 8.61 -29.10 3.86
N ARG A 576 9.52 -30.01 3.47
CA ARG A 576 9.65 -31.35 4.08
C ARG A 576 9.93 -31.25 5.59
N ASN A 577 10.76 -30.30 6.02
CA ASN A 577 11.04 -30.08 7.44
C ASN A 577 9.87 -29.44 8.20
N LEU A 578 9.09 -28.54 7.58
CA LEU A 578 7.87 -27.95 8.17
C LEU A 578 6.76 -29.00 8.35
N THR A 579 6.51 -29.83 7.33
CA THR A 579 5.55 -30.95 7.42
C THR A 579 6.01 -32.00 8.46
N ARG A 580 7.33 -32.10 8.70
CA ARG A 580 7.93 -32.97 9.73
C ARG A 580 8.12 -32.31 11.09
N SER A 581 7.63 -31.10 11.34
CA SER A 581 8.12 -30.36 12.52
C SER A 581 7.50 -30.76 13.86
N ARG A 582 6.23 -31.20 13.99
CA ARG A 582 5.63 -31.67 15.28
C ARG A 582 4.45 -32.64 15.06
N GLY A 583 4.35 -33.73 15.84
CA GLY A 583 3.17 -34.63 15.92
C GLY A 583 2.94 -35.69 14.84
N HIS A 584 1.84 -36.47 15.03
CA HIS A 584 1.30 -37.54 14.15
C HIS A 584 -0.19 -37.32 13.85
N ASP A 585 -0.67 -37.84 12.73
CA ASP A 585 -2.09 -37.85 12.37
C ASP A 585 -2.66 -39.25 12.59
N PHE A 586 -3.82 -39.37 13.25
CA PHE A 586 -4.48 -40.67 13.43
C PHE A 586 -5.74 -40.74 12.58
N CYS A 587 -5.79 -41.69 11.66
CA CYS A 587 -6.94 -41.94 10.81
C CYS A 587 -7.60 -43.26 11.22
N PHE A 588 -8.84 -43.22 11.69
CA PHE A 588 -9.57 -44.41 12.11
C PHE A 588 -10.38 -44.98 10.94
N GLU A 589 -10.10 -46.21 10.56
CA GLU A 589 -10.88 -46.95 9.57
C GLU A 589 -11.49 -48.19 10.22
N PHE A 590 -12.81 -48.31 10.08
CA PHE A 590 -13.55 -49.47 10.55
C PHE A 590 -13.70 -50.45 9.40
N SER A 591 -13.27 -51.69 9.63
CA SER A 591 -13.52 -52.80 8.72
C SER A 591 -14.26 -53.90 9.47
N ASN A 592 -15.43 -54.27 8.95
CA ASN A 592 -16.17 -55.42 9.43
C ASN A 592 -15.76 -56.64 8.61
N ASP A 593 -15.52 -57.77 9.26
CA ASP A 593 -15.34 -59.02 8.55
C ASP A 593 -16.65 -59.40 7.83
N ALA A 594 -16.56 -60.03 6.67
CA ALA A 594 -17.72 -60.26 5.79
C ALA A 594 -18.82 -61.14 6.43
N THR A 595 -18.50 -61.82 7.52
CA THR A 595 -19.39 -62.63 8.37
C THR A 595 -20.18 -61.83 9.42
N MET A 596 -19.90 -60.53 9.57
CA MET A 596 -20.41 -59.63 10.62
C MET A 596 -21.22 -58.45 10.05
N SER A 597 -22.11 -58.70 9.08
CA SER A 597 -22.98 -57.66 8.50
C SER A 597 -23.98 -57.03 9.49
N GLU A 598 -24.07 -57.54 10.73
CA GLU A 598 -25.12 -57.22 11.71
C GLU A 598 -24.63 -56.46 12.95
N LEU A 599 -23.32 -56.26 13.14
CA LEU A 599 -22.77 -55.49 14.25
C LEU A 599 -22.56 -54.03 13.82
N SER A 600 -23.36 -53.11 14.35
CA SER A 600 -23.17 -51.67 14.12
C SER A 600 -22.40 -51.04 15.27
N ILE A 601 -21.35 -50.29 14.94
CA ILE A 601 -20.49 -49.58 15.89
C ILE A 601 -20.79 -48.10 15.74
N ASN A 602 -21.20 -47.46 16.83
CA ASN A 602 -21.49 -46.03 16.85
C ASN A 602 -20.55 -45.32 17.82
N ILE A 603 -20.07 -44.16 17.42
CA ILE A 603 -19.29 -43.27 18.29
C ILE A 603 -20.24 -42.52 19.21
N VAL A 604 -19.97 -42.60 20.51
CA VAL A 604 -20.72 -41.93 21.57
C VAL A 604 -20.12 -40.56 21.86
N SER A 605 -18.79 -40.49 21.98
CA SER A 605 -18.07 -39.25 22.26
C SER A 605 -16.63 -39.29 21.74
N THR A 606 -16.08 -38.10 21.49
CA THR A 606 -14.69 -37.91 21.05
C THR A 606 -14.04 -36.77 21.83
N HIS A 607 -12.78 -36.94 22.22
CA HIS A 607 -12.04 -35.92 22.96
C HIS A 607 -10.59 -35.78 22.45
N PRO A 608 -10.05 -34.56 22.27
CA PRO A 608 -10.72 -33.26 22.35
C PRO A 608 -11.56 -32.94 21.12
N GLN A 609 -12.86 -32.68 21.31
CA GLN A 609 -13.89 -32.54 20.26
C GLN A 609 -13.54 -31.57 19.13
N LYS A 610 -12.79 -30.49 19.41
CA LYS A 610 -12.41 -29.46 18.43
C LYS A 610 -11.36 -29.90 17.39
N ARG A 611 -10.72 -31.05 17.61
CA ARG A 611 -9.62 -31.55 16.76
C ARG A 611 -9.97 -32.87 16.04
N TRP A 612 -11.17 -33.41 16.25
CA TRP A 612 -11.71 -34.55 15.51
C TRP A 612 -12.51 -34.06 14.29
N GLY A 613 -12.20 -34.60 13.11
CA GLY A 613 -12.94 -34.36 11.87
C GLY A 613 -14.22 -35.21 11.77
N ALA A 614 -15.07 -34.91 10.77
CA ALA A 614 -16.36 -35.57 10.55
C ALA A 614 -16.27 -37.09 10.28
N ASN A 615 -15.09 -37.61 9.93
CA ASN A 615 -14.84 -39.02 9.62
C ASN A 615 -13.85 -39.67 10.60
N CYS A 616 -13.84 -39.27 11.88
CA CYS A 616 -13.00 -39.89 12.92
C CYS A 616 -11.50 -39.72 12.72
N VAL A 617 -11.07 -38.79 11.86
CA VAL A 617 -9.66 -38.45 11.66
C VAL A 617 -9.27 -37.36 12.65
N PHE A 618 -8.16 -37.55 13.34
CA PHE A 618 -7.59 -36.57 14.26
C PHE A 618 -6.29 -36.00 13.73
N TYR A 619 -6.11 -34.68 13.90
CA TYR A 619 -4.91 -33.98 13.46
C TYR A 619 -4.10 -33.37 14.62
N ALA A 620 -2.86 -33.82 14.80
CA ALA A 620 -1.99 -33.42 15.94
C ALA A 620 -0.68 -32.72 15.51
N TYR A 621 -0.66 -32.08 14.34
CA TYR A 621 0.51 -31.51 13.66
C TYR A 621 1.29 -30.40 14.39
N ASP A 622 0.83 -29.92 15.55
CA ASP A 622 1.44 -28.80 16.28
C ASP A 622 1.84 -29.13 17.73
N ALA A 623 1.53 -30.34 18.22
CA ALA A 623 1.69 -30.70 19.62
C ALA A 623 3.00 -31.46 19.89
N LEU A 624 3.65 -31.16 21.03
CA LEU A 624 4.83 -31.91 21.52
C LEU A 624 4.45 -33.27 22.13
N SER A 625 3.19 -33.40 22.55
CA SER A 625 2.55 -34.61 23.01
C SER A 625 1.05 -34.47 22.79
N PHE A 626 0.35 -35.58 22.59
CA PHE A 626 -1.08 -35.57 22.36
C PHE A 626 -1.73 -36.80 22.99
N ILE A 627 -2.94 -36.60 23.50
CA ILE A 627 -3.87 -37.66 23.86
C ILE A 627 -5.26 -37.38 23.30
N GLY A 628 -5.82 -38.39 22.64
CA GLY A 628 -7.20 -38.40 22.18
C GLY A 628 -7.84 -39.74 22.46
N PHE A 629 -9.15 -39.74 22.68
CA PHE A 629 -9.91 -40.96 22.86
C PHE A 629 -11.30 -40.86 22.26
N GLN A 630 -11.85 -42.01 21.89
CA GLN A 630 -13.22 -42.17 21.43
C GLN A 630 -13.92 -43.25 22.24
N VAL A 631 -15.13 -42.95 22.69
CA VAL A 631 -16.01 -43.93 23.33
C VAL A 631 -16.99 -44.43 22.28
N TYR A 632 -17.12 -45.74 22.18
CA TYR A 632 -17.97 -46.44 21.22
C TYR A 632 -19.04 -47.24 21.94
N ARG A 633 -20.14 -47.49 21.23
CA ARG A 633 -21.18 -48.45 21.63
C ARG A 633 -21.55 -49.32 20.44
N THR A 634 -21.58 -50.62 20.67
CA THR A 634 -22.01 -51.60 19.67
C THR A 634 -23.50 -51.91 19.80
N TRP A 635 -24.19 -52.12 18.67
CA TRP A 635 -25.57 -52.58 18.60
C TRP A 635 -25.66 -53.86 17.75
N GLY A 636 -26.36 -54.87 18.26
CA GLY A 636 -26.67 -56.11 17.53
C GLY A 636 -28.14 -56.52 17.69
N GLU A 637 -28.64 -57.39 16.81
CA GLU A 637 -30.08 -57.75 16.70
C GLU A 637 -30.71 -58.34 17.98
N ARG A 638 -29.91 -58.82 18.95
CA ARG A 638 -30.40 -59.40 20.22
C ARG A 638 -30.52 -58.40 21.38
N GLY A 639 -30.34 -57.09 21.14
CA GLY A 639 -30.49 -56.05 22.16
C GLY A 639 -29.39 -56.00 23.23
N LEU A 640 -28.28 -56.73 23.03
CA LEU A 640 -27.11 -56.68 23.90
C LEU A 640 -26.20 -55.52 23.47
N PHE A 641 -26.10 -54.50 24.32
CA PHE A 641 -25.20 -53.36 24.15
C PHE A 641 -23.90 -53.59 24.90
N ALA A 642 -22.79 -53.20 24.29
CA ALA A 642 -21.51 -53.13 24.96
C ALA A 642 -20.78 -51.86 24.53
N GLY A 643 -20.23 -51.13 25.50
CA GLY A 643 -19.33 -50.02 25.27
C GLY A 643 -17.87 -50.45 25.21
N PHE A 644 -17.05 -49.68 24.50
CA PHE A 644 -15.60 -49.76 24.59
C PHE A 644 -14.98 -48.39 24.29
N VAL A 645 -13.73 -48.19 24.72
CA VAL A 645 -12.97 -46.97 24.45
C VAL A 645 -11.73 -47.31 23.65
N ILE A 646 -11.39 -46.48 22.67
CA ILE A 646 -10.08 -46.47 22.04
C ILE A 646 -9.40 -45.16 22.40
N ALA A 647 -8.23 -45.23 23.05
CA ALA A 647 -7.38 -44.07 23.30
C ALA A 647 -6.09 -44.19 22.48
N CYS A 648 -5.64 -43.07 21.92
CA CYS A 648 -4.44 -42.99 21.11
C CYS A 648 -3.68 -41.70 21.41
N GLY A 649 -2.38 -41.71 21.19
CA GLY A 649 -1.57 -40.51 21.43
C GLY A 649 -0.10 -40.71 21.12
N PHE A 650 0.69 -39.70 21.48
CA PHE A 650 2.15 -39.76 21.43
C PHE A 650 2.75 -38.89 22.55
N GLY A 651 3.89 -39.32 23.07
CA GLY A 651 4.62 -38.58 24.11
C GLY A 651 5.76 -37.72 23.56
N PRO A 652 6.56 -37.08 24.44
CA PRO A 652 7.72 -36.26 24.08
C PRO A 652 8.82 -36.98 23.27
N GLY A 653 8.73 -38.31 23.14
CA GLY A 653 9.58 -39.17 22.30
C GLY A 653 9.02 -39.51 20.92
N CYS A 654 7.87 -38.95 20.52
CA CYS A 654 7.22 -39.13 19.21
C CYS A 654 6.88 -40.58 18.81
N GLU A 655 6.94 -41.58 19.69
CA GLU A 655 6.38 -42.90 19.37
C GLU A 655 4.86 -42.87 19.60
N PRO A 656 4.05 -43.17 18.56
CA PRO A 656 2.62 -43.25 18.71
C PRO A 656 2.22 -44.54 19.41
N TRP A 657 1.15 -44.45 20.18
CA TRP A 657 0.57 -45.59 20.89
C TRP A 657 -0.94 -45.58 20.74
N ILE A 658 -1.52 -46.76 20.94
CA ILE A 658 -2.96 -46.99 20.98
C ILE A 658 -3.26 -47.99 22.08
N CYS A 659 -4.43 -47.86 22.70
CA CYS A 659 -4.97 -48.86 23.59
C CYS A 659 -6.48 -48.94 23.41
N ILE A 660 -7.03 -50.12 23.68
CA ILE A 660 -8.45 -50.41 23.66
C ILE A 660 -8.86 -51.07 24.97
N GLU A 661 -10.03 -50.69 25.49
CA GLU A 661 -10.58 -51.24 26.74
C GLU A 661 -12.11 -51.33 26.68
N ALA A 662 -12.69 -52.27 27.42
CA ALA A 662 -14.14 -52.50 27.45
C ALA A 662 -14.84 -51.70 28.57
N GLU A 663 -16.16 -51.56 28.43
CA GLU A 663 -17.02 -50.96 29.45
C GLU A 663 -16.89 -51.66 30.81
N GLY A 664 -16.55 -50.89 31.84
CA GLY A 664 -16.30 -51.35 33.21
C GLY A 664 -14.82 -51.35 33.63
N SER A 665 -13.91 -50.90 32.77
CA SER A 665 -12.52 -50.62 33.13
C SER A 665 -12.33 -49.17 33.62
N ASP A 666 -11.29 -48.94 34.42
CA ASP A 666 -10.91 -47.60 34.88
C ASP A 666 -10.65 -46.63 33.70
N LEU A 667 -10.18 -47.14 32.56
CA LEU A 667 -9.93 -46.34 31.36
C LEU A 667 -11.25 -45.90 30.69
N TYR A 668 -12.21 -46.81 30.60
CA TYR A 668 -13.54 -46.52 30.05
C TYR A 668 -14.28 -45.49 30.90
N ASP A 669 -14.27 -45.66 32.22
CA ASP A 669 -14.94 -44.74 33.15
C ASP A 669 -14.31 -43.33 33.12
N ALA A 670 -12.97 -43.26 33.03
CA ALA A 670 -12.26 -41.99 32.87
C ALA A 670 -12.60 -41.29 31.53
N ALA A 671 -12.75 -42.05 30.44
CA ALA A 671 -13.11 -41.52 29.14
C ALA A 671 -14.58 -41.05 29.08
N GLU A 672 -15.52 -41.79 29.67
CA GLU A 672 -16.92 -41.38 29.78
C GLU A 672 -17.07 -40.10 30.64
N GLY A 673 -16.25 -39.99 31.69
CA GLY A 673 -16.14 -38.79 32.53
C GLY A 673 -15.39 -37.60 31.90
N ASN A 674 -14.85 -37.75 30.67
CA ASN A 674 -14.00 -36.76 29.99
C ASN A 674 -12.72 -36.34 30.76
N ASP A 675 -12.17 -37.19 31.61
CA ASP A 675 -10.95 -36.92 32.37
C ASP A 675 -9.68 -37.28 31.56
N SER A 676 -9.25 -36.34 30.72
CA SER A 676 -8.11 -36.54 29.81
C SER A 676 -6.78 -36.83 30.52
N ALA A 677 -6.57 -36.29 31.73
CA ALA A 677 -5.34 -36.51 32.49
C ALA A 677 -5.29 -37.94 33.03
N ARG A 678 -6.43 -38.45 33.50
CA ARG A 678 -6.55 -39.83 33.98
C ARG A 678 -6.46 -40.84 32.83
N VAL A 679 -7.07 -40.55 31.68
CA VAL A 679 -6.93 -41.37 30.46
C VAL A 679 -5.45 -41.45 30.04
N GLU A 680 -4.68 -40.37 30.12
CA GLU A 680 -3.25 -40.38 29.76
C GLU A 680 -2.41 -41.23 30.70
N GLU A 681 -2.69 -41.17 32.01
CA GLU A 681 -1.97 -41.97 32.98
C GLU A 681 -2.23 -43.47 32.81
N LEU A 682 -3.48 -43.83 32.50
CA LEU A 682 -3.92 -45.22 32.35
C LEU A 682 -3.49 -45.80 31.00
N SER A 683 -3.64 -45.06 29.90
CA SER A 683 -3.30 -45.52 28.55
C SER A 683 -1.81 -45.81 28.37
N ARG A 684 -0.93 -45.10 29.08
CA ARG A 684 0.53 -45.32 29.05
C ARG A 684 0.97 -46.60 29.76
N LYS A 685 0.11 -47.21 30.57
CA LYS A 685 0.40 -48.44 31.33
C LYS A 685 -0.15 -49.70 30.65
N LEU A 686 -0.95 -49.53 29.59
CA LEU A 686 -1.65 -50.60 28.88
C LEU A 686 -0.97 -50.84 27.52
N SER A 687 -0.95 -52.10 27.09
CA SER A 687 -0.42 -52.51 25.78
C SER A 687 -1.41 -53.39 25.01
N GLU A 688 -2.68 -53.34 25.39
CA GLU A 688 -3.73 -54.18 24.82
C GLU A 688 -4.18 -53.61 23.46
N ASP A 689 -4.11 -54.45 22.44
CA ASP A 689 -4.53 -54.20 21.07
C ASP A 689 -5.82 -54.95 20.71
N GLU A 690 -6.37 -55.73 21.65
CA GLU A 690 -7.59 -56.52 21.49
C GLU A 690 -8.40 -56.57 22.79
N VAL A 691 -9.73 -56.44 22.68
CA VAL A 691 -10.63 -56.59 23.83
C VAL A 691 -11.84 -57.45 23.51
N THR A 692 -12.32 -58.21 24.50
CA THR A 692 -13.60 -58.95 24.43
C THR A 692 -14.69 -58.17 25.14
N LEU A 693 -15.75 -57.83 24.41
CA LEU A 693 -16.88 -57.06 24.91
C LEU A 693 -17.91 -57.93 25.66
N LYS A 694 -18.79 -57.30 26.46
CA LYS A 694 -19.88 -57.98 27.18
C LYS A 694 -20.85 -58.75 26.27
N ASN A 695 -20.94 -58.40 25.00
CA ASN A 695 -21.71 -59.09 23.98
C ASN A 695 -20.90 -60.16 23.21
N ASN A 696 -19.73 -60.56 23.74
CA ASN A 696 -18.78 -61.51 23.16
C ASN A 696 -18.19 -61.11 21.80
N ALA A 697 -18.33 -59.84 21.39
CA ALA A 697 -17.61 -59.32 20.23
C ALA A 697 -16.15 -59.08 20.59
N ILE A 698 -15.24 -59.53 19.73
CA ILE A 698 -13.80 -59.27 19.86
C ILE A 698 -13.43 -58.12 18.92
N ILE A 699 -12.93 -57.02 19.48
CA ILE A 699 -12.47 -55.85 18.74
C ILE A 699 -10.95 -55.79 18.82
N ARG A 700 -10.28 -55.74 17.68
CA ARG A 700 -8.84 -55.54 17.57
C ARG A 700 -8.53 -54.20 16.92
N VAL A 701 -7.50 -53.53 17.43
CA VAL A 701 -7.02 -52.26 16.91
C VAL A 701 -5.57 -52.40 16.51
N LYS A 702 -5.20 -51.85 15.35
CA LYS A 702 -3.83 -51.89 14.86
C LYS A 702 -3.38 -50.52 14.40
N LEU A 703 -2.16 -50.14 14.78
CA LEU A 703 -1.46 -48.98 14.24
C LEU A 703 -0.61 -49.41 13.04
N GLU A 704 -0.84 -48.80 11.89
CA GLU A 704 -0.04 -48.98 10.68
C GLU A 704 0.38 -47.61 10.13
N PRO A 705 1.69 -47.35 9.93
CA PRO A 705 2.12 -46.13 9.25
C PRO A 705 1.67 -46.16 7.79
N TYR A 706 1.17 -45.03 7.29
CA TYR A 706 0.73 -44.91 5.90
C TYR A 706 1.93 -44.86 4.95
N ASP A 707 1.90 -45.67 3.88
CA ASP A 707 3.04 -45.90 2.98
C ASP A 707 3.69 -44.61 2.44
N TYR A 708 2.90 -43.56 2.22
CA TYR A 708 3.35 -42.28 1.67
C TYR A 708 3.65 -41.22 2.73
N ASN A 709 3.21 -41.41 3.98
CA ASN A 709 3.47 -40.50 5.09
C ASN A 709 3.58 -41.30 6.41
N PRO A 710 4.80 -41.61 6.90
CA PRO A 710 4.99 -42.42 8.10
C PRO A 710 4.51 -41.75 9.40
N ARG A 711 4.06 -40.48 9.35
CA ARG A 711 3.39 -39.79 10.45
C ARG A 711 1.88 -39.79 10.37
N LEU A 712 1.31 -40.16 9.23
CA LEU A 712 -0.09 -40.54 9.16
C LEU A 712 -0.16 -41.99 9.62
N ILE A 713 -0.81 -42.20 10.75
CA ILE A 713 -0.97 -43.50 11.36
C ILE A 713 -2.41 -43.92 11.15
N HIS A 714 -2.52 -44.99 10.40
CA HIS A 714 -3.77 -45.67 10.20
C HIS A 714 -4.09 -46.49 11.45
N VAL A 715 -5.24 -46.22 12.04
CA VAL A 715 -5.83 -46.97 13.13
C VAL A 715 -6.88 -47.89 12.52
N GLY A 716 -6.47 -49.11 12.20
CA GLY A 716 -7.40 -50.13 11.72
C GLY A 716 -8.17 -50.73 12.89
N VAL A 717 -9.48 -50.52 12.93
CA VAL A 717 -10.38 -51.17 13.89
C VAL A 717 -11.07 -52.34 13.18
N ARG A 718 -10.88 -53.56 13.69
CA ARG A 718 -11.45 -54.79 13.14
C ARG A 718 -12.29 -55.52 14.18
N ALA A 719 -13.52 -55.86 13.81
CA ALA A 719 -14.34 -56.81 14.55
C ALA A 719 -14.05 -58.23 14.05
N LEU A 720 -13.50 -59.10 14.91
CA LEU A 720 -12.93 -60.40 14.50
C LEU A 720 -13.89 -61.59 14.64
N SER A 721 -14.72 -61.62 15.68
CA SER A 721 -15.78 -62.63 15.83
C SER A 721 -16.73 -62.27 16.98
N VAL A 722 -17.95 -62.78 16.93
CA VAL A 722 -18.81 -62.94 18.12
C VAL A 722 -18.72 -64.40 18.51
N GLN A 723 -18.16 -64.71 19.69
CA GLN A 723 -18.26 -66.08 20.20
C GLN A 723 -19.75 -66.37 20.46
N THR A 724 -20.34 -67.24 19.64
CA THR A 724 -21.67 -67.78 19.90
C THR A 724 -21.64 -68.47 21.25
N LEU A 725 -22.38 -67.92 22.22
CA LEU A 725 -22.69 -68.66 23.45
C LEU A 725 -23.26 -70.03 23.05
N PRO A 726 -22.88 -71.12 23.73
CA PRO A 726 -23.56 -72.38 23.54
C PRO A 726 -25.04 -72.14 23.78
N SER A 727 -25.87 -72.57 22.83
CA SER A 727 -27.33 -72.49 22.93
C SER A 727 -27.78 -73.13 24.25
N VAL A 728 -28.37 -72.34 25.14
CA VAL A 728 -29.17 -72.83 26.28
C VAL A 728 -30.62 -72.81 25.87
#